data_AF-A0A7K4SGX8-F1
#
_entry.id   AF-A0A7K4SGX8-F1
#
_cell.length_a   1.000
_cell.length_b   1.000
_cell.length_c   1.000
_cell.angle_alpha   90.00
_cell.angle_beta   90.00
_cell.angle_gamma   90.00
#
_symmetry.space_group_name_H-M   'P 1'
#
loop_
_entity.id
_entity.type
_entity.pdbx_description
1 polymer ?
#
loop_
_entity_poly.entity_id
_entity_poly.type
_entity_poly.pdbx_seq_one_letter_code
_entity_poly.pdbx_strand_id
1 'polypeptide(L)'
;SAPRSALSYVVGLGWFLALAFQPLAPRTYMSENAMGSTMVEEQFLFGERALSYAREFAGHKKKAGGDGGAARLGGGAGRGGAPPGRVLGVGSIPPLALPRGMPVAWLEKTMWNLGLEVHRQPFSRTLPFPDETRERYMVKGTNVYGILRAPRAASTEALVLSVPCSEGPHNNQAVGLMLALASYFRGQIYWAKDIIFLVNEHDLLGMEAWLEAYHDVNLTEVRSSGTLGRAGAIQAAVSLELSSDVVTSFDVAVEGLNGQLPNLDLLNLFHAFCQKNGLLCTIQGKLPRSDWDSLPAFAHSLQTLLLMVLAQASGQPRGDHGLFLRYRIEAVTLRGINSFRQYKYDMTTVGKTLEGMFRKLNNLLERLHQSYFFYLLPSLSRFVSIGVYMPAFGFLILVLVLKISFWVGEGGGCVRGVQTCSVPFPDPPHALDLWMKLSKSETGGAERLWDSDHVGGEVRALPPSPPRGPPSPTSLTPLFPQESRPGLLALVPPLLICHAAGLALYFLPVLGQHVATQHFPVSESEAVVLTVIAIYVAGMALPHNTHRCRGSGGLGVSPRLCWGHAGGSLPGLGDAGGVWGCLSRSLEGGGCLTVPPARRVLLAALLVLATPAVTLLLAIFLQRELVEAPAAAAEGWQLFLGALAEGLLQHHLYGSFLFPFLALGAYPCWLLLWNVLFWR
;
A
#
# COMPACT_ATOMS: atom_id res chain seq x y z
N SER A 1 -16.34 13.45 -25.19
CA SER A 1 -15.18 12.82 -24.51
C SER A 1 -15.60 11.92 -23.35
N ALA A 2 -16.54 12.34 -22.48
CA ALA A 2 -17.10 11.55 -21.37
C ALA A 2 -17.50 10.08 -21.70
N PRO A 3 -18.15 9.75 -22.83
CA PRO A 3 -18.52 8.37 -23.12
C PRO A 3 -17.31 7.45 -23.39
N ARG A 4 -16.22 7.98 -23.97
CA ARG A 4 -15.02 7.19 -24.28
C ARG A 4 -14.21 6.86 -23.03
N SER A 5 -14.09 7.82 -22.11
CA SER A 5 -13.45 7.59 -20.81
C SER A 5 -14.26 6.64 -19.93
N ALA A 6 -15.59 6.77 -19.93
CA ALA A 6 -16.47 5.85 -19.20
C ALA A 6 -16.40 4.43 -19.77
N LEU A 7 -16.40 4.28 -21.11
CA LEU A 7 -16.24 3.00 -21.77
C LEU A 7 -14.91 2.33 -21.42
N SER A 8 -13.79 3.09 -21.47
CA SER A 8 -12.47 2.57 -21.10
C SER A 8 -12.44 2.08 -19.65
N TYR A 9 -13.07 2.82 -18.72
CA TYR A 9 -13.17 2.41 -17.32
C TYR A 9 -13.97 1.12 -17.15
N VAL A 10 -15.15 1.02 -17.78
CA VAL A 10 -16.00 -0.17 -17.72
C VAL A 10 -15.31 -1.39 -18.33
N VAL A 11 -14.61 -1.21 -19.45
CA VAL A 11 -13.83 -2.28 -20.09
C VAL A 11 -12.67 -2.72 -19.19
N GLY A 12 -11.92 -1.77 -18.60
CA GLY A 12 -10.84 -2.09 -17.66
C GLY A 12 -11.32 -2.84 -16.43
N LEU A 13 -12.43 -2.39 -15.82
CA LEU A 13 -13.04 -3.05 -14.66
C LEU A 13 -13.57 -4.44 -15.03
N GLY A 14 -14.29 -4.56 -16.15
CA GLY A 14 -14.79 -5.84 -16.66
C GLY A 14 -13.66 -6.83 -16.94
N TRP A 15 -12.54 -6.35 -17.50
CA TRP A 15 -11.36 -7.18 -17.74
C TRP A 15 -10.74 -7.67 -16.43
N PHE A 16 -10.61 -6.80 -15.42
CA PHE A 16 -10.09 -7.17 -14.12
C PHE A 16 -10.96 -8.24 -13.43
N LEU A 17 -12.28 -8.07 -13.45
CA LEU A 17 -13.21 -9.07 -12.90
C LEU A 17 -13.14 -10.40 -13.68
N ALA A 18 -12.92 -10.35 -14.99
CA ALA A 18 -12.77 -11.53 -15.82
C ALA A 18 -11.49 -12.34 -15.52
N LEU A 19 -10.48 -11.78 -14.84
CA LEU A 19 -9.27 -12.52 -14.46
C LEU A 19 -9.54 -13.72 -13.54
N ALA A 20 -10.65 -13.67 -12.80
CA ALA A 20 -11.10 -14.78 -11.97
C ALA A 20 -11.71 -15.95 -12.80
N PHE A 21 -11.94 -15.74 -14.10
CA PHE A 21 -12.55 -16.70 -15.01
C PHE A 21 -11.51 -17.70 -15.55
N GLN A 22 -11.91 -18.97 -15.63
CA GLN A 22 -11.03 -20.10 -15.95
C GLN A 22 -10.18 -19.96 -17.24
N PRO A 23 -10.69 -19.44 -18.38
CA PRO A 23 -9.91 -19.29 -19.60
C PRO A 23 -8.76 -18.29 -19.49
N LEU A 24 -8.90 -17.29 -18.60
CA LEU A 24 -7.89 -16.25 -18.38
C LEU A 24 -6.90 -16.62 -17.26
N ALA A 25 -7.20 -17.67 -16.49
CA ALA A 25 -6.36 -18.20 -15.42
C ALA A 25 -5.88 -19.63 -15.77
N PRO A 26 -4.82 -19.78 -16.59
CA PRO A 26 -4.26 -21.08 -16.92
C PRO A 26 -3.80 -21.84 -15.66
N ARG A 27 -3.72 -23.17 -15.79
CA ARG A 27 -3.17 -24.02 -14.72
C ARG A 27 -1.69 -23.69 -14.52
N THR A 28 -1.26 -23.72 -13.27
CA THR A 28 0.15 -23.62 -12.90
C THR A 28 0.93 -24.75 -13.54
N TYR A 29 2.06 -24.41 -14.16
CA TYR A 29 3.02 -25.36 -14.72
C TYR A 29 4.27 -25.38 -13.84
N MET A 30 4.83 -26.56 -13.59
CA MET A 30 6.14 -26.70 -12.97
C MET A 30 7.18 -26.84 -14.07
N SER A 31 8.25 -26.04 -14.02
CA SER A 31 9.39 -26.22 -14.92
C SER A 31 9.95 -27.64 -14.87
N GLU A 32 10.57 -28.08 -15.97
CA GLU A 32 11.22 -29.39 -16.05
C GLU A 32 12.28 -29.58 -14.95
N ASN A 33 13.04 -28.51 -14.67
CA ASN A 33 13.98 -28.42 -13.56
C ASN A 33 13.30 -28.67 -12.21
N ALA A 34 12.02 -28.32 -12.06
CA ALA A 34 11.21 -28.57 -10.87
C ALA A 34 10.57 -29.99 -10.85
N MET A 35 10.31 -30.63 -12.00
CA MET A 35 9.64 -31.93 -12.08
C MET A 35 10.52 -33.14 -11.71
N GLY A 36 11.76 -33.21 -12.21
CA GLY A 36 12.56 -34.46 -12.20
C GLY A 36 12.95 -35.08 -10.84
N SER A 37 12.60 -34.47 -9.70
CA SER A 37 12.97 -34.99 -8.37
C SER A 37 11.83 -35.19 -7.39
N THR A 38 10.57 -34.95 -7.78
CA THR A 38 9.40 -35.34 -6.96
C THR A 38 9.23 -36.86 -6.88
N MET A 39 9.95 -37.61 -7.73
CA MET A 39 9.98 -39.07 -7.79
C MET A 39 10.73 -39.76 -6.64
N VAL A 40 11.42 -39.01 -5.78
CA VAL A 40 12.18 -39.62 -4.69
C VAL A 40 11.28 -39.81 -3.47
N GLU A 41 11.28 -41.01 -2.90
CA GLU A 41 10.48 -41.33 -1.72
C GLU A 41 11.05 -40.68 -0.45
N GLU A 42 10.16 -40.03 0.30
CA GLU A 42 10.43 -39.38 1.57
C GLU A 42 10.35 -40.39 2.72
N GLN A 43 11.37 -40.41 3.57
CA GLN A 43 11.53 -41.41 4.62
C GLN A 43 11.49 -40.83 6.04
N PHE A 44 11.09 -39.57 6.20
CA PHE A 44 10.97 -38.94 7.51
C PHE A 44 9.94 -39.65 8.41
N LEU A 45 10.39 -40.09 9.58
CA LEU A 45 9.58 -40.80 10.59
C LEU A 45 9.66 -40.15 11.99
N PHE A 46 10.37 -39.03 12.16
CA PHE A 46 10.68 -38.43 13.47
C PHE A 46 9.58 -37.49 14.01
N GLY A 47 8.30 -37.76 13.73
CA GLY A 47 7.19 -36.90 14.15
C GLY A 47 7.01 -36.83 15.68
N GLU A 48 7.09 -37.96 16.38
CA GLU A 48 7.02 -37.97 17.86
C GLU A 48 8.18 -37.21 18.51
N ARG A 49 9.37 -37.30 17.91
CA ARG A 49 10.55 -36.55 18.36
C ARG A 49 10.38 -35.04 18.14
N ALA A 50 9.67 -34.64 17.08
CA ALA A 50 9.33 -33.24 16.87
C ALA A 50 8.44 -32.70 18.00
N LEU A 51 7.40 -33.45 18.37
CA LEU A 51 6.51 -33.09 19.47
C LEU A 51 7.24 -33.08 20.83
N SER A 52 8.19 -34.00 21.05
CA SER A 52 8.99 -33.99 22.29
C SER A 52 9.86 -32.74 22.39
N TYR A 53 10.57 -32.37 21.32
CA TYR A 53 11.37 -31.15 21.30
C TYR A 53 10.52 -29.89 21.47
N ALA A 54 9.32 -29.86 20.90
CA ALA A 54 8.41 -28.74 21.08
C ALA A 54 7.96 -28.59 22.55
N ARG A 55 7.67 -29.69 23.24
CA ARG A 55 7.32 -29.69 24.68
C ARG A 55 8.49 -29.23 25.55
N GLU A 56 9.71 -29.70 25.25
CA GLU A 56 10.92 -29.27 25.95
C GLU A 56 11.18 -27.77 25.75
N PHE A 57 11.11 -27.30 24.51
CA PHE A 57 11.26 -25.89 24.16
C PHE A 57 10.22 -25.02 24.89
N ALA A 58 8.95 -25.43 24.87
CA ALA A 58 7.88 -24.74 25.60
C ALA A 58 8.13 -24.72 27.12
N GLY A 59 8.66 -25.81 27.68
CA GLY A 59 9.04 -25.91 29.09
C GLY A 59 10.16 -24.93 29.46
N HIS A 60 11.19 -24.83 28.62
CA HIS A 60 12.30 -23.90 28.82
C HIS A 60 11.91 -22.44 28.58
N LYS A 61 11.04 -22.16 27.59
CA LYS A 61 10.48 -20.82 27.35
C LYS A 61 9.69 -20.31 28.57
N LYS A 62 8.94 -21.20 29.23
CA LYS A 62 8.25 -20.88 30.50
C LYS A 62 9.22 -20.56 31.64
N LYS A 63 10.32 -21.31 31.77
CA LYS A 63 11.34 -21.07 32.80
C LYS A 63 12.12 -19.77 32.56
N ALA A 64 12.50 -19.50 31.31
CA ALA A 64 13.24 -18.31 30.92
C ALA A 64 12.47 -17.00 31.22
N GLY A 65 11.13 -17.02 31.17
CA GLY A 65 10.31 -15.88 31.57
C GLY A 65 10.03 -15.75 33.08
N GLY A 66 10.42 -16.75 33.90
CA GLY A 66 10.16 -16.76 35.34
C GLY A 66 11.36 -16.35 36.22
N ASP A 67 12.59 -16.53 35.74
CA ASP A 67 13.81 -16.36 36.55
C ASP A 67 14.39 -14.93 36.58
N GLY A 68 13.72 -13.94 35.97
CA GLY A 68 14.17 -12.54 35.95
C GLY A 68 14.12 -11.80 37.29
N GLY A 69 13.62 -12.41 38.37
CA GLY A 69 13.43 -11.77 39.68
C GLY A 69 14.13 -12.42 40.88
N ALA A 70 14.84 -13.54 40.70
CA ALA A 70 15.41 -14.31 41.82
C ALA A 70 16.94 -14.44 41.75
N ALA A 71 17.64 -13.36 41.39
CA ALA A 71 19.09 -13.30 41.55
C ALA A 71 19.45 -12.66 42.91
N ARG A 72 19.75 -13.53 43.88
CA ARG A 72 20.69 -13.32 45.00
C ARG A 72 20.51 -12.07 45.88
N LEU A 73 19.73 -12.20 46.94
CA LEU A 73 20.09 -11.65 48.25
C LEU A 73 20.13 -12.80 49.26
N GLY A 74 21.34 -13.29 49.52
CA GLY A 74 21.61 -14.08 50.71
C GLY A 74 21.63 -13.16 51.91
N GLY A 75 20.89 -13.51 52.96
CA GLY A 75 20.98 -12.79 54.24
C GLY A 75 19.90 -13.21 55.24
N GLY A 76 20.31 -14.01 56.23
CA GLY A 76 19.83 -13.87 57.61
C GLY A 76 18.48 -14.48 57.97
N ALA A 77 18.53 -15.63 58.64
CA ALA A 77 17.43 -16.14 59.46
C ALA A 77 17.09 -15.18 60.61
N GLY A 78 15.80 -14.96 60.87
CA GLY A 78 15.31 -14.23 62.04
C GLY A 78 13.84 -14.57 62.33
N ARG A 79 13.60 -15.24 63.46
CA ARG A 79 12.28 -15.60 64.01
C ARG A 79 11.56 -14.38 64.59
N GLY A 80 10.22 -14.34 64.49
CA GLY A 80 9.38 -13.68 65.51
C GLY A 80 8.05 -13.06 65.05
N GLY A 81 6.93 -13.55 65.59
CA GLY A 81 5.78 -12.75 66.04
C GLY A 81 4.69 -12.31 65.05
N ALA A 82 3.53 -12.96 65.11
CA ALA A 82 2.20 -12.35 64.86
C ALA A 82 1.66 -11.75 66.20
N PRO A 83 0.56 -10.94 66.30
CA PRO A 83 -0.63 -10.81 65.42
C PRO A 83 -1.22 -9.36 65.34
N PRO A 84 -2.54 -9.11 65.15
CA PRO A 84 -3.34 -9.25 63.94
C PRO A 84 -3.96 -7.91 63.44
N GLY A 85 -4.25 -7.81 62.14
CA GLY A 85 -5.00 -6.68 61.57
C GLY A 85 -5.67 -7.09 60.26
N ARG A 86 -6.96 -7.39 60.33
CA ARG A 86 -7.80 -7.86 59.22
C ARG A 86 -8.31 -6.64 58.45
N VAL A 87 -7.84 -6.44 57.22
CA VAL A 87 -8.50 -5.55 56.23
C VAL A 87 -8.69 -6.35 54.96
N LEU A 88 -9.97 -6.59 54.64
CA LEU A 88 -10.44 -7.07 53.34
C LEU A 88 -10.25 -5.94 52.32
N GLY A 89 -9.44 -6.17 51.29
CA GLY A 89 -9.24 -5.21 50.22
C GLY A 89 -8.65 -5.88 48.97
N VAL A 90 -9.48 -5.98 47.95
CA VAL A 90 -9.19 -6.04 46.50
C VAL A 90 -8.20 -7.11 46.04
N GLY A 91 -8.72 -8.03 45.21
CA GLY A 91 -7.99 -9.12 44.60
C GLY A 91 -6.64 -8.68 44.01
N SER A 92 -5.60 -9.40 44.42
CA SER A 92 -4.28 -9.37 43.83
C SER A 92 -4.38 -9.52 42.31
N ILE A 93 -4.16 -8.43 41.59
CA ILE A 93 -3.80 -8.46 40.18
C ILE A 93 -2.55 -9.34 40.10
N PRO A 94 -2.54 -10.44 39.33
CA PRO A 94 -1.34 -11.25 39.20
C PRO A 94 -0.22 -10.35 38.64
N PRO A 95 1.03 -10.47 39.13
CA PRO A 95 2.13 -9.66 38.63
C PRO A 95 2.24 -9.86 37.12
N LEU A 96 2.26 -8.75 36.38
CA LEU A 96 2.51 -8.74 34.93
C LEU A 96 3.73 -9.60 34.62
N ALA A 97 3.53 -10.67 33.87
CA ALA A 97 4.59 -11.57 33.47
C ALA A 97 5.63 -10.78 32.64
N LEU A 98 6.89 -10.78 33.10
CA LEU A 98 8.02 -10.29 32.31
C LEU A 98 8.05 -10.96 30.92
N PRO A 99 8.56 -10.27 29.89
CA PRO A 99 8.60 -10.81 28.53
C PRO A 99 9.26 -12.19 28.49
N ARG A 100 8.52 -13.18 28.01
CA ARG A 100 8.97 -14.58 27.90
C ARG A 100 9.89 -14.71 26.68
N GLY A 101 11.18 -14.46 26.87
CA GLY A 101 12.19 -14.55 25.82
C GLY A 101 12.46 -15.98 25.32
N MET A 102 13.10 -16.08 24.17
CA MET A 102 13.51 -17.36 23.59
C MET A 102 14.54 -18.08 24.49
N PRO A 103 14.43 -19.42 24.74
CA PRO A 103 15.40 -20.15 25.56
C PRO A 103 16.70 -20.44 24.78
N VAL A 104 17.49 -19.40 24.53
CA VAL A 104 18.73 -19.42 23.73
C VAL A 104 19.70 -20.51 24.16
N ALA A 105 20.04 -20.60 25.46
CA ALA A 105 21.03 -21.55 25.96
C ALA A 105 20.60 -23.02 25.78
N TRP A 106 19.30 -23.31 25.89
CA TRP A 106 18.79 -24.66 25.62
C TRP A 106 18.89 -24.98 24.13
N LEU A 107 18.48 -24.04 23.28
CA LEU A 107 18.50 -24.21 21.83
C LEU A 107 19.92 -24.43 21.30
N GLU A 108 20.88 -23.65 21.80
CA GLU A 108 22.29 -23.79 21.45
C GLU A 108 22.82 -25.18 21.79
N LYS A 109 22.58 -25.63 23.03
CA LYS A 109 23.01 -26.95 23.50
C LYS A 109 22.34 -28.08 22.70
N THR A 110 21.05 -27.96 22.41
CA THR A 110 20.31 -28.96 21.64
C THR A 110 20.83 -29.04 20.20
N MET A 111 20.99 -27.92 19.51
CA MET A 111 21.56 -27.90 18.15
C MET A 111 23.00 -28.43 18.11
N TRP A 112 23.81 -28.13 19.12
CA TRP A 112 25.17 -28.65 19.24
C TRP A 112 25.19 -30.16 19.42
N ASN A 113 24.32 -30.70 20.29
CA ASN A 113 24.17 -32.15 20.50
C ASN A 113 23.67 -32.89 19.23
N LEU A 114 22.94 -32.20 18.36
CA LEU A 114 22.55 -32.72 17.04
C LEU A 114 23.71 -32.72 16.01
N GLY A 115 24.87 -32.16 16.38
CA GLY A 115 26.06 -32.11 15.53
C GLY A 115 26.03 -30.99 14.48
N LEU A 116 25.34 -29.89 14.77
CA LEU A 116 25.31 -28.68 13.95
C LEU A 116 26.40 -27.69 14.38
N GLU A 117 26.88 -26.86 13.45
CA GLU A 117 27.71 -25.69 13.77
C GLU A 117 26.80 -24.56 14.28
N VAL A 118 26.79 -24.35 15.60
CA VAL A 118 25.85 -23.44 16.25
C VAL A 118 26.46 -22.05 16.46
N HIS A 119 25.68 -21.03 16.13
CA HIS A 119 26.03 -19.64 16.32
C HIS A 119 24.86 -18.86 16.92
N ARG A 120 25.18 -17.86 17.73
CA ARG A 120 24.22 -16.86 18.20
C ARG A 120 24.56 -15.49 17.66
N GLN A 121 23.53 -14.70 17.46
CA GLN A 121 23.65 -13.34 16.99
C GLN A 121 22.74 -12.43 17.83
N PRO A 122 23.28 -11.77 18.88
CA PRO A 122 22.55 -10.71 19.54
C PRO A 122 22.35 -9.52 18.60
N PHE A 123 21.16 -8.94 18.64
CA PHE A 123 20.83 -7.74 17.91
C PHE A 123 20.05 -6.76 18.78
N SER A 124 20.14 -5.48 18.41
CA SER A 124 19.36 -4.41 19.02
C SER A 124 18.90 -3.43 17.96
N ARG A 125 17.62 -3.06 18.02
CA ARG A 125 17.00 -2.10 17.11
C ARG A 125 16.27 -1.06 17.92
N THR A 126 16.58 0.20 17.68
CA THR A 126 15.84 1.32 18.24
C THR A 126 14.57 1.54 17.43
N LEU A 127 13.41 1.53 18.10
CA LEU A 127 12.15 1.81 17.44
C LEU A 127 11.99 3.34 17.29
N PRO A 128 11.44 3.83 16.17
CA PRO A 128 11.26 5.26 15.94
C PRO A 128 10.20 5.89 16.86
N PHE A 129 9.25 5.09 17.34
CA PHE A 129 8.14 5.50 18.21
C PHE A 129 7.94 4.42 19.31
N PRO A 130 7.84 4.77 20.61
CA PRO A 130 7.52 3.86 21.70
C PRO A 130 6.05 3.43 21.66
N ASP A 131 5.80 2.18 22.01
CA ASP A 131 4.46 1.61 22.19
C ASP A 131 4.08 1.68 23.68
N GLU A 132 2.81 1.89 24.02
CA GLU A 132 2.34 1.99 25.41
C GLU A 132 2.68 0.73 26.24
N THR A 133 2.82 -0.41 25.56
CA THR A 133 3.17 -1.69 26.19
C THR A 133 4.67 -1.93 26.36
N ARG A 134 5.52 -1.16 25.65
CA ARG A 134 6.97 -1.36 25.60
C ARG A 134 7.69 -0.04 25.86
N GLU A 135 7.96 0.27 27.12
CA GLU A 135 8.78 1.40 27.60
C GLU A 135 10.24 1.42 27.08
N ARG A 136 10.61 0.59 26.10
CA ARG A 136 11.97 0.53 25.57
C ARG A 136 12.01 1.04 24.15
N TYR A 137 12.58 2.24 24.01
CA TYR A 137 13.18 2.78 22.79
C TYR A 137 14.07 1.80 22.00
N MET A 138 14.41 0.64 22.57
CA MET A 138 15.31 -0.36 22.00
C MET A 138 14.80 -1.78 22.25
N VAL A 139 14.39 -2.46 21.16
CA VAL A 139 14.10 -3.89 21.16
C VAL A 139 15.44 -4.63 21.06
N LYS A 140 15.68 -5.54 22.00
CA LYS A 140 16.83 -6.45 21.98
C LYS A 140 16.32 -7.86 21.76
N GLY A 141 17.01 -8.62 20.92
CA GLY A 141 16.74 -10.02 20.68
C GLY A 141 18.03 -10.77 20.39
N THR A 142 17.94 -12.10 20.36
CA THR A 142 19.05 -12.96 19.95
C THR A 142 18.55 -13.97 18.93
N ASN A 143 19.18 -14.03 17.76
CA ASN A 143 18.95 -15.10 16.81
C ASN A 143 19.89 -16.27 17.10
N VAL A 144 19.41 -17.50 16.92
CA VAL A 144 20.21 -18.71 17.04
C VAL A 144 20.10 -19.49 15.76
N TYR A 145 21.23 -19.89 15.18
CA TYR A 145 21.22 -20.69 13.97
C TYR A 145 22.26 -21.81 14.03
N GLY A 146 21.93 -22.94 13.42
CA GLY A 146 22.80 -24.09 13.27
C GLY A 146 23.05 -24.39 11.80
N ILE A 147 24.31 -24.56 11.39
CA ILE A 147 24.67 -24.94 10.03
C ILE A 147 24.98 -26.44 9.97
N LEU A 148 24.32 -27.13 9.05
CA LEU A 148 24.66 -28.49 8.63
C LEU A 148 25.46 -28.42 7.32
N ARG A 149 26.74 -28.79 7.38
CA ARG A 149 27.60 -28.83 6.19
C ARG A 149 27.24 -29.98 5.26
N ALA A 150 27.20 -29.70 3.96
CA ALA A 150 26.94 -30.71 2.94
C ALA A 150 28.10 -31.72 2.86
N PRO A 151 27.84 -33.04 2.95
CA PRO A 151 28.88 -34.05 2.79
C PRO A 151 29.36 -34.21 1.33
N ARG A 152 28.56 -33.80 0.32
CA ARG A 152 28.87 -34.04 -1.11
C ARG A 152 29.51 -32.87 -1.85
N ALA A 153 29.58 -31.67 -1.28
CA ALA A 153 30.01 -30.48 -1.99
C ALA A 153 30.83 -29.54 -1.12
N ALA A 154 31.49 -28.56 -1.74
CA ALA A 154 32.40 -27.61 -1.11
C ALA A 154 31.69 -26.47 -0.34
N SER A 155 30.47 -26.67 0.14
CA SER A 155 29.72 -25.67 0.94
C SER A 155 29.56 -24.29 0.28
N THR A 156 29.49 -24.24 -1.06
CA THR A 156 29.36 -22.99 -1.83
C THR A 156 27.94 -22.45 -1.90
N GLU A 157 26.95 -23.27 -1.59
CA GLU A 157 25.52 -22.94 -1.65
C GLU A 157 24.82 -23.41 -0.38
N ALA A 158 23.77 -22.68 0.01
CA ALA A 158 23.01 -22.98 1.21
C ALA A 158 21.48 -22.94 0.99
N LEU A 159 20.77 -23.68 1.82
CA LEU A 159 19.31 -23.64 1.99
C LEU A 159 18.99 -23.22 3.42
N VAL A 160 17.91 -22.46 3.61
CA VAL A 160 17.50 -21.99 4.95
C VAL A 160 16.15 -22.57 5.33
N LEU A 161 16.07 -23.16 6.53
CA LEU A 161 14.82 -23.44 7.23
C LEU A 161 14.73 -22.48 8.41
N SER A 162 13.84 -21.49 8.33
CA SER A 162 13.65 -20.49 9.38
C SER A 162 12.38 -20.77 10.20
N VAL A 163 12.42 -20.45 11.49
CA VAL A 163 11.28 -20.55 12.39
C VAL A 163 11.20 -19.28 13.27
N PRO A 164 10.21 -18.39 13.03
CA PRO A 164 10.01 -17.21 13.87
C PRO A 164 9.55 -17.59 15.28
N CYS A 165 10.23 -17.08 16.30
CA CYS A 165 9.82 -17.24 17.68
C CYS A 165 9.16 -15.95 18.19
N SER A 166 7.85 -15.84 17.99
CA SER A 166 7.05 -14.73 18.51
C SER A 166 6.91 -14.80 20.04
N GLU A 167 6.57 -13.66 20.66
CA GLU A 167 6.23 -13.59 22.07
C GLU A 167 4.93 -14.40 22.34
N GLY A 168 5.00 -15.43 23.20
CA GLY A 168 3.86 -16.30 23.53
C GLY A 168 4.10 -17.80 23.30
N PRO A 169 3.07 -18.67 23.50
CA PRO A 169 3.18 -20.12 23.27
C PRO A 169 3.12 -20.50 21.78
N HIS A 170 3.03 -19.52 20.89
CA HIS A 170 2.96 -19.71 19.44
C HIS A 170 4.31 -20.24 18.90
N ASN A 171 4.21 -21.03 17.84
CA ASN A 171 5.31 -21.57 17.05
C ASN A 171 6.28 -22.59 17.69
N ASN A 172 6.04 -23.03 18.93
CA ASN A 172 6.89 -24.06 19.58
C ASN A 172 6.98 -25.36 18.76
N GLN A 173 5.90 -25.71 18.07
CA GLN A 173 5.81 -26.95 17.29
C GLN A 173 6.68 -26.89 16.02
N ALA A 174 6.82 -25.71 15.41
CA ALA A 174 7.74 -25.54 14.27
C ALA A 174 9.19 -25.68 14.69
N VAL A 175 9.57 -25.13 15.86
CA VAL A 175 10.92 -25.30 16.42
C VAL A 175 11.20 -26.78 16.67
N GLY A 176 10.23 -27.51 17.25
CA GLY A 176 10.34 -28.95 17.47
C GLY A 176 10.53 -29.74 16.17
N LEU A 177 9.74 -29.44 15.14
CA LEU A 177 9.88 -30.09 13.83
C LEU A 177 11.19 -29.74 13.12
N MET A 178 11.63 -28.48 13.19
CA MET A 178 12.93 -28.06 12.67
C MET A 178 14.07 -28.85 13.32
N LEU A 179 14.06 -29.02 14.64
CA LEU A 179 15.08 -29.81 15.36
C LEU A 179 15.01 -31.31 15.02
N ALA A 180 13.81 -31.87 14.84
CA ALA A 180 13.65 -33.24 14.39
C ALA A 180 14.14 -33.46 12.95
N LEU A 181 13.87 -32.50 12.05
CA LEU A 181 14.40 -32.50 10.69
C LEU A 181 15.92 -32.35 10.68
N ALA A 182 16.49 -31.49 11.51
CA ALA A 182 17.93 -31.35 11.64
C ALA A 182 18.60 -32.67 12.09
N SER A 183 18.01 -33.32 13.10
CA SER A 183 18.45 -34.66 13.56
C SER A 183 18.39 -35.69 12.44
N TYR A 184 17.34 -35.68 11.62
CA TYR A 184 17.18 -36.58 10.49
C TYR A 184 18.20 -36.27 9.37
N PHE A 185 18.31 -35.01 8.97
CA PHE A 185 19.17 -34.56 7.87
C PHE A 185 20.64 -34.83 8.15
N ARG A 186 21.07 -34.76 9.42
CA ARG A 186 22.44 -35.09 9.82
C ARG A 186 22.86 -36.51 9.45
N GLY A 187 21.92 -37.46 9.45
CA GLY A 187 22.13 -38.87 9.10
C GLY A 187 22.10 -39.17 7.61
N GLN A 188 21.79 -38.18 6.76
CA GLN A 188 21.64 -38.37 5.32
C GLN A 188 22.88 -37.88 4.56
N ILE A 189 23.33 -38.69 3.59
CA ILE A 189 24.57 -38.43 2.83
C ILE A 189 24.34 -37.75 1.47
N TYR A 190 23.10 -37.44 1.12
CA TYR A 190 22.74 -36.94 -0.21
C TYR A 190 22.72 -35.40 -0.30
N TRP A 191 23.00 -34.68 0.78
CA TRP A 191 23.04 -33.23 0.75
C TRP A 191 24.26 -32.71 -0.01
N ALA A 192 24.00 -31.83 -0.96
CA ALA A 192 24.97 -31.12 -1.79
C ALA A 192 25.01 -29.62 -1.47
N LYS A 193 24.03 -29.10 -0.70
CA LYS A 193 24.01 -27.72 -0.21
C LYS A 193 24.02 -27.71 1.31
N ASP A 194 24.67 -26.72 1.89
CA ASP A 194 24.63 -26.51 3.33
C ASP A 194 23.19 -26.19 3.74
N ILE A 195 22.76 -26.64 4.92
CA ILE A 195 21.40 -26.37 5.42
C ILE A 195 21.53 -25.56 6.71
N ILE A 196 20.94 -24.37 6.71
CA ILE A 196 20.91 -23.48 7.87
C ILE A 196 19.55 -23.63 8.55
N PHE A 197 19.56 -24.01 9.83
CA PHE A 197 18.39 -24.02 10.69
C PHE A 197 18.41 -22.75 11.54
N LEU A 198 17.51 -21.81 11.26
CA LEU A 198 17.47 -20.49 11.90
C LEU A 198 16.25 -20.36 12.81
N VAL A 199 16.45 -19.97 14.06
CA VAL A 199 15.39 -19.52 14.96
C VAL A 199 15.66 -18.07 15.33
N ASN A 200 14.78 -17.20 14.86
CA ASN A 200 14.82 -15.76 15.07
C ASN A 200 13.87 -15.36 16.18
N GLU A 201 14.30 -14.41 17.00
CA GLU A 201 13.45 -13.77 18.01
C GLU A 201 12.83 -12.50 17.42
N HIS A 202 11.58 -12.16 17.78
CA HIS A 202 10.84 -11.01 17.25
C HIS A 202 10.58 -11.06 15.73
N ASP A 203 10.31 -12.24 15.19
CA ASP A 203 9.87 -12.50 13.81
C ASP A 203 10.69 -11.70 12.76
N LEU A 204 10.06 -10.76 12.07
CA LEU A 204 10.66 -9.94 11.01
C LEU A 204 11.90 -9.15 11.46
N LEU A 205 11.93 -8.65 12.71
CA LEU A 205 13.07 -7.87 13.21
C LEU A 205 14.33 -8.74 13.37
N GLY A 206 14.17 -9.93 13.94
CA GLY A 206 15.26 -10.89 14.06
C GLY A 206 15.74 -11.37 12.69
N MET A 207 14.80 -11.61 11.76
CA MET A 207 15.13 -12.03 10.41
C MET A 207 15.95 -10.98 9.64
N GLU A 208 15.56 -9.70 9.68
CA GLU A 208 16.30 -8.62 9.03
C GLU A 208 17.71 -8.48 9.63
N ALA A 209 17.83 -8.51 10.96
CA ALA A 209 19.12 -8.43 11.65
C ALA A 209 20.08 -9.54 11.22
N TRP A 210 19.56 -10.75 10.99
CA TRP A 210 20.33 -11.89 10.53
C TRP A 210 20.73 -11.77 9.05
N LEU A 211 19.79 -11.40 8.18
CA LEU A 211 20.06 -11.22 6.75
C LEU A 211 21.11 -10.14 6.49
N GLU A 212 20.99 -9.00 7.16
CA GLU A 212 21.95 -7.90 7.07
C GLU A 212 23.37 -8.34 7.45
N ALA A 213 23.51 -9.05 8.58
CA ALA A 213 24.82 -9.54 9.01
C ALA A 213 25.34 -10.70 8.17
N TYR A 214 24.46 -11.50 7.55
CA TYR A 214 24.84 -12.58 6.65
C TYR A 214 25.39 -12.03 5.32
N HIS A 215 24.76 -10.98 4.78
CA HIS A 215 25.19 -10.31 3.55
C HIS A 215 26.22 -9.18 3.75
N ASP A 216 26.55 -8.84 5.00
CA ASP A 216 27.46 -7.74 5.37
C ASP A 216 26.98 -6.36 4.90
N VAL A 217 25.67 -6.13 4.99
CA VAL A 217 25.02 -4.88 4.60
C VAL A 217 24.24 -4.34 5.79
N ASN A 218 24.28 -3.02 6.01
CA ASN A 218 23.51 -2.36 7.06
C ASN A 218 22.54 -1.35 6.41
N LEU A 219 21.34 -1.82 6.02
CA LEU A 219 20.35 -1.04 5.30
C LEU A 219 19.36 -0.36 6.25
N THR A 220 19.07 -1.01 7.35
CA THR A 220 18.05 -0.65 8.32
C THR A 220 18.65 -0.20 9.64
N GLU A 221 19.95 0.11 9.72
CA GLU A 221 20.63 0.57 10.93
C GLU A 221 20.42 -0.35 12.15
N VAL A 222 20.24 -1.65 11.93
CA VAL A 222 20.17 -2.63 13.02
C VAL A 222 21.57 -2.87 13.55
N ARG A 223 21.74 -2.78 14.87
CA ARG A 223 23.02 -3.14 15.52
C ARG A 223 23.01 -4.62 15.81
N SER A 224 23.62 -5.40 14.95
CA SER A 224 23.81 -6.83 15.13
C SER A 224 25.30 -7.16 15.31
N SER A 225 25.61 -8.26 16.01
CA SER A 225 26.96 -8.83 15.93
C SER A 225 27.19 -9.41 14.53
N GLY A 226 28.41 -9.29 14.00
CA GLY A 226 28.78 -9.94 12.73
C GLY A 226 28.52 -11.45 12.74
N THR A 227 28.26 -12.04 11.58
CA THR A 227 28.02 -13.49 11.45
C THR A 227 29.32 -14.27 11.67
N LEU A 228 29.44 -14.94 12.83
CA LEU A 228 30.61 -15.76 13.19
C LEU A 228 30.69 -17.08 12.39
N GLY A 229 29.58 -17.54 11.82
CA GLY A 229 29.52 -18.69 10.93
C GLY A 229 28.76 -18.36 9.66
N ARG A 230 29.44 -18.48 8.51
CA ARG A 230 28.84 -18.32 7.18
C ARG A 230 28.76 -19.67 6.46
N ALA A 231 27.63 -19.87 5.80
CA ALA A 231 27.47 -20.90 4.77
C ALA A 231 27.61 -20.25 3.38
N GLY A 232 27.69 -21.06 2.33
CA GLY A 232 27.69 -20.55 0.95
C GLY A 232 26.41 -19.83 0.54
N ALA A 233 26.35 -19.30 -0.69
CA ALA A 233 25.26 -18.43 -1.14
C ALA A 233 23.87 -19.08 -0.94
N ILE A 234 22.96 -18.37 -0.26
CA ILE A 234 21.60 -18.87 -0.02
C ILE A 234 20.84 -18.94 -1.34
N GLN A 235 20.39 -20.14 -1.71
CA GLN A 235 19.65 -20.38 -2.94
C GLN A 235 18.13 -20.30 -2.73
N ALA A 236 17.64 -20.84 -1.62
CA ALA A 236 16.22 -20.79 -1.26
C ALA A 236 16.03 -20.85 0.25
N ALA A 237 14.90 -20.31 0.73
CA ALA A 237 14.51 -20.34 2.13
C ALA A 237 13.06 -20.82 2.30
N VAL A 238 12.79 -21.56 3.37
CA VAL A 238 11.44 -21.96 3.77
C VAL A 238 11.26 -21.53 5.21
N SER A 239 10.26 -20.67 5.47
CA SER A 239 9.88 -20.31 6.83
C SER A 239 8.71 -21.16 7.29
N LEU A 240 8.76 -21.67 8.51
CA LEU A 240 7.76 -22.59 9.05
C LEU A 240 7.06 -21.99 10.27
N GLU A 241 5.74 -21.95 10.21
CA GLU A 241 4.87 -21.48 11.29
C GLU A 241 3.85 -22.57 11.65
N LEU A 242 4.00 -23.20 12.81
CA LEU A 242 3.11 -24.25 13.32
C LEU A 242 2.64 -23.90 14.73
N SER A 243 1.35 -23.58 14.85
CA SER A 243 0.73 -23.15 16.12
C SER A 243 0.18 -24.31 16.97
N SER A 244 0.09 -25.52 16.41
CA SER A 244 -0.62 -26.66 17.02
C SER A 244 0.11 -27.98 16.71
N ASP A 245 0.00 -28.94 17.63
CA ASP A 245 0.57 -30.29 17.54
C ASP A 245 -0.02 -31.07 16.35
N VAL A 246 -1.25 -30.70 15.96
CA VAL A 246 -1.98 -31.31 14.85
C VAL A 246 -2.32 -30.23 13.83
N VAL A 247 -2.09 -30.55 12.55
CA VAL A 247 -2.34 -29.65 11.43
C VAL A 247 -3.49 -30.20 10.58
N THR A 248 -4.43 -29.34 10.19
CA THR A 248 -5.56 -29.74 9.32
C THR A 248 -5.41 -29.26 7.88
N SER A 249 -4.66 -28.19 7.67
CA SER A 249 -4.30 -27.68 6.34
C SER A 249 -3.05 -26.81 6.42
N PHE A 250 -2.31 -26.72 5.32
CA PHE A 250 -1.21 -25.78 5.17
C PHE A 250 -1.64 -24.57 4.38
N ASP A 251 -1.50 -23.39 4.97
CA ASP A 251 -1.66 -22.13 4.25
C ASP A 251 -0.30 -21.61 3.80
N VAL A 252 -0.23 -21.18 2.55
CA VAL A 252 1.01 -20.64 1.98
C VAL A 252 0.93 -19.13 1.92
N ALA A 253 1.88 -18.46 2.55
CA ALA A 253 2.08 -17.03 2.42
C ALA A 253 3.21 -16.75 1.43
N VAL A 254 2.88 -15.94 0.41
CA VAL A 254 3.79 -15.57 -0.69
C VAL A 254 4.00 -14.07 -0.80
N GLU A 255 3.19 -13.26 -0.10
CA GLU A 255 3.28 -11.80 -0.19
C GLU A 255 4.46 -11.28 0.63
N GLY A 256 5.44 -10.72 -0.08
CA GLY A 256 6.61 -10.09 0.52
C GLY A 256 6.53 -8.56 0.59
N LEU A 257 7.64 -7.97 1.02
CA LEU A 257 7.75 -6.52 1.19
C LEU A 257 7.55 -5.80 -0.16
N ASN A 258 6.77 -4.72 -0.15
CA ASN A 258 6.46 -3.91 -1.35
C ASN A 258 5.80 -4.69 -2.50
N GLY A 259 5.05 -5.76 -2.19
CA GLY A 259 4.37 -6.58 -3.19
C GLY A 259 5.32 -7.47 -4.02
N GLN A 260 6.55 -7.70 -3.53
CA GLN A 260 7.44 -8.71 -4.11
C GLN A 260 6.87 -10.10 -3.87
N LEU A 261 7.03 -10.99 -4.86
CA LEU A 261 6.59 -12.37 -4.81
C LEU A 261 7.78 -13.30 -5.06
N PRO A 262 7.81 -14.48 -4.42
CA PRO A 262 8.75 -15.52 -4.75
C PRO A 262 8.45 -16.06 -6.15
N ASN A 263 9.39 -16.83 -6.66
CA ASN A 263 9.18 -17.51 -7.91
C ASN A 263 8.06 -18.56 -7.81
N LEU A 264 7.16 -18.55 -8.80
CA LEU A 264 5.98 -19.41 -8.86
C LEU A 264 6.32 -20.90 -8.83
N ASP A 265 7.48 -21.32 -9.35
CA ASP A 265 7.90 -22.73 -9.29
C ASP A 265 8.11 -23.23 -7.86
N LEU A 266 8.56 -22.38 -6.93
CA LEU A 266 8.71 -22.77 -5.53
C LEU A 266 7.35 -23.07 -4.89
N LEU A 267 6.34 -22.26 -5.21
CA LEU A 267 4.97 -22.49 -4.78
C LEU A 267 4.37 -23.75 -5.42
N ASN A 268 4.54 -23.91 -6.73
CA ASN A 268 4.03 -25.07 -7.45
C ASN A 268 4.67 -26.37 -6.94
N LEU A 269 5.96 -26.33 -6.63
CA LEU A 269 6.69 -27.43 -6.01
C LEU A 269 6.08 -27.82 -4.66
N PHE A 270 5.83 -26.83 -3.80
CA PHE A 270 5.16 -27.08 -2.53
C PHE A 270 3.79 -27.72 -2.73
N HIS A 271 2.98 -27.16 -3.64
CA HIS A 271 1.65 -27.69 -3.93
C HIS A 271 1.70 -29.13 -4.47
N ALA A 272 2.68 -29.48 -5.31
CA ALA A 272 2.86 -30.84 -5.81
C ALA A 272 3.19 -31.83 -4.69
N PHE A 273 4.05 -31.46 -3.73
CA PHE A 273 4.32 -32.31 -2.56
C PHE A 273 3.12 -32.39 -1.61
N CYS A 274 2.32 -31.33 -1.48
CA CYS A 274 1.04 -31.42 -0.77
C CYS A 274 0.15 -32.51 -1.40
N GLN A 275 -0.01 -32.48 -2.73
CA GLN A 275 -0.83 -33.45 -3.45
C GLN A 275 -0.29 -34.88 -3.31
N LYS A 276 1.03 -35.06 -3.45
CA LYS A 276 1.71 -36.36 -3.30
C LYS A 276 1.47 -36.96 -1.91
N ASN A 277 1.57 -36.15 -0.86
CA ASN A 277 1.42 -36.60 0.53
C ASN A 277 -0.02 -36.52 1.05
N GLY A 278 -0.99 -36.17 0.19
CA GLY A 278 -2.41 -36.05 0.56
C GLY A 278 -2.71 -34.91 1.55
N LEU A 279 -1.86 -33.89 1.63
CA LEU A 279 -2.05 -32.70 2.47
C LEU A 279 -2.96 -31.69 1.79
N LEU A 280 -3.92 -31.15 2.55
CA LEU A 280 -4.75 -30.03 2.12
C LEU A 280 -3.94 -28.73 2.20
N CYS A 281 -3.83 -28.03 1.09
CA CYS A 281 -3.14 -26.74 1.00
C CYS A 281 -4.11 -25.62 0.64
N THR A 282 -4.01 -24.48 1.32
CA THR A 282 -4.83 -23.29 1.17
C THR A 282 -3.94 -22.09 0.80
N ILE A 283 -4.55 -21.09 0.20
CA ILE A 283 -3.95 -19.78 0.01
C ILE A 283 -4.85 -18.76 0.70
N GLN A 284 -4.29 -18.00 1.64
CA GLN A 284 -5.03 -17.00 2.42
C GLN A 284 -6.25 -17.58 3.15
N GLY A 285 -6.12 -18.82 3.63
CA GLY A 285 -7.18 -19.57 4.30
C GLY A 285 -8.29 -20.10 3.38
N LYS A 286 -8.22 -19.86 2.06
CA LYS A 286 -9.19 -20.34 1.09
C LYS A 286 -8.70 -21.64 0.45
N LEU A 287 -9.54 -22.68 0.50
CA LEU A 287 -9.26 -23.98 -0.11
C LEU A 287 -9.54 -23.93 -1.61
N PRO A 288 -8.69 -24.53 -2.47
CA PRO A 288 -8.98 -24.65 -3.89
C PRO A 288 -10.25 -25.48 -4.10
N ARG A 289 -11.15 -24.99 -4.97
CA ARG A 289 -12.36 -25.70 -5.39
C ARG A 289 -12.11 -26.46 -6.70
N SER A 290 -12.78 -27.60 -6.85
CA SER A 290 -12.81 -28.37 -8.10
C SER A 290 -13.86 -27.86 -9.10
N ASP A 291 -14.90 -27.17 -8.61
CA ASP A 291 -16.16 -26.97 -9.33
C ASP A 291 -16.20 -25.65 -10.13
N TRP A 292 -15.27 -25.46 -11.06
CA TRP A 292 -14.98 -24.17 -11.70
C TRP A 292 -16.10 -23.58 -12.58
N ASP A 293 -16.99 -24.40 -13.12
CA ASP A 293 -18.05 -23.94 -14.03
C ASP A 293 -19.22 -23.25 -13.29
N SER A 294 -19.20 -23.30 -11.96
CA SER A 294 -20.24 -22.73 -11.11
C SER A 294 -19.97 -21.26 -10.78
N LEU A 295 -21.03 -20.43 -10.79
CA LEU A 295 -20.99 -19.06 -10.28
C LEU A 295 -20.35 -18.94 -8.87
N PRO A 296 -20.64 -19.81 -7.88
CA PRO A 296 -19.96 -19.74 -6.58
C PRO A 296 -18.46 -20.01 -6.67
N ALA A 297 -17.97 -20.81 -7.62
CA ALA A 297 -16.54 -21.00 -7.81
C ALA A 297 -15.85 -19.78 -8.42
N PHE A 298 -16.51 -19.10 -9.36
CA PHE A 298 -16.05 -17.79 -9.86
C PHE A 298 -16.01 -16.75 -8.74
N ALA A 299 -17.05 -16.66 -7.90
CA ALA A 299 -17.07 -15.74 -6.77
C ALA A 299 -15.93 -16.05 -5.78
N HIS A 300 -15.66 -17.33 -5.50
CA HIS A 300 -14.56 -17.78 -4.65
C HIS A 300 -13.17 -17.46 -5.23
N SER A 301 -12.97 -17.66 -6.54
CA SER A 301 -11.71 -17.32 -7.20
C SER A 301 -11.48 -15.81 -7.25
N LEU A 302 -12.55 -15.04 -7.47
CA LEU A 302 -12.51 -13.58 -7.41
C LEU A 302 -12.21 -13.08 -5.99
N GLN A 303 -12.83 -13.67 -4.97
CA GLN A 303 -12.55 -13.35 -3.57
C GLN A 303 -11.08 -13.60 -3.24
N THR A 304 -10.54 -14.75 -3.65
CA THR A 304 -9.12 -15.11 -3.44
C THR A 304 -8.18 -14.15 -4.19
N LEU A 305 -8.50 -13.81 -5.44
CA LEU A 305 -7.75 -12.84 -6.23
C LEU A 305 -7.75 -11.45 -5.57
N LEU A 306 -8.91 -10.97 -5.13
CA LEU A 306 -9.05 -9.67 -4.48
C LEU A 306 -8.28 -9.61 -3.16
N LEU A 307 -8.35 -10.68 -2.36
CA LEU A 307 -7.56 -10.77 -1.13
C LEU A 307 -6.05 -10.73 -1.40
N MET A 308 -5.57 -11.36 -2.48
CA MET A 308 -4.17 -11.28 -2.90
C MET A 308 -3.77 -9.87 -3.37
N VAL A 309 -4.63 -9.20 -4.14
CA VAL A 309 -4.39 -7.83 -4.58
C VAL A 309 -4.34 -6.87 -3.40
N LEU A 310 -5.26 -6.99 -2.44
CA LEU A 310 -5.27 -6.18 -1.22
C LEU A 310 -4.04 -6.46 -0.34
N ALA A 311 -3.63 -7.73 -0.25
CA ALA A 311 -2.44 -8.13 0.49
C ALA A 311 -1.14 -7.58 -0.12
N GLN A 312 -1.02 -7.58 -1.45
CA GLN A 312 0.13 -6.97 -2.12
C GLN A 312 0.08 -5.45 -2.05
N ALA A 313 -1.11 -4.85 -2.14
CA ALA A 313 -1.30 -3.41 -2.06
C ALA A 313 -0.92 -2.83 -0.69
N SER A 314 -1.06 -3.60 0.39
CA SER A 314 -0.59 -3.19 1.71
C SER A 314 0.94 -3.12 1.79
N GLY A 315 1.66 -3.79 0.88
CA GLY A 315 3.13 -3.82 0.86
C GLY A 315 3.76 -4.48 2.08
N GLN A 316 2.96 -5.06 2.97
CA GLN A 316 3.42 -5.69 4.20
C GLN A 316 3.84 -7.14 3.91
N PRO A 317 5.03 -7.58 4.37
CA PRO A 317 5.41 -8.97 4.27
C PRO A 317 4.51 -9.81 5.19
N ARG A 318 3.88 -10.86 4.66
CA ARG A 318 3.02 -11.74 5.48
C ARG A 318 3.79 -12.67 6.41
N GLY A 319 5.10 -12.83 6.23
CA GLY A 319 5.97 -13.60 7.11
C GLY A 319 7.44 -13.35 6.76
N ASP A 320 8.35 -14.03 7.46
CA ASP A 320 9.82 -13.83 7.33
C ASP A 320 10.35 -13.97 5.90
N HIS A 321 9.71 -14.80 5.08
CA HIS A 321 10.05 -14.98 3.68
C HIS A 321 10.11 -13.67 2.89
N GLY A 322 9.28 -12.68 3.26
CA GLY A 322 9.18 -11.41 2.53
C GLY A 322 10.47 -10.58 2.54
N LEU A 323 11.34 -10.79 3.54
CA LEU A 323 12.63 -10.11 3.65
C LEU A 323 13.72 -10.77 2.79
N PHE A 324 13.65 -12.10 2.60
CA PHE A 324 14.56 -12.83 1.71
C PHE A 324 14.44 -12.41 0.25
N LEU A 325 13.23 -12.06 -0.20
CA LEU A 325 12.96 -11.65 -1.59
C LEU A 325 13.77 -10.40 -1.99
N ARG A 326 14.03 -9.49 -1.04
CA ARG A 326 14.88 -8.31 -1.24
C ARG A 326 16.29 -8.67 -1.68
N TYR A 327 16.82 -9.79 -1.19
CA TYR A 327 18.16 -10.31 -1.49
C TYR A 327 18.17 -11.26 -2.70
N ARG A 328 17.06 -11.34 -3.47
CA ARG A 328 16.90 -12.30 -4.59
C ARG A 328 17.04 -13.76 -4.14
N ILE A 329 16.63 -14.04 -2.91
CA ILE A 329 16.54 -15.39 -2.36
C ILE A 329 15.08 -15.82 -2.44
N GLU A 330 14.81 -16.92 -3.15
CA GLU A 330 13.46 -17.44 -3.30
C GLU A 330 12.99 -18.03 -1.99
N ALA A 331 11.92 -17.46 -1.41
CA ALA A 331 11.45 -17.85 -0.10
C ALA A 331 9.93 -17.90 0.03
N VAL A 332 9.44 -18.84 0.83
CA VAL A 332 8.01 -19.01 1.11
C VAL A 332 7.77 -19.30 2.59
N THR A 333 6.66 -18.80 3.15
CA THR A 333 6.24 -19.13 4.53
C THR A 333 5.10 -20.14 4.51
N LEU A 334 5.28 -21.24 5.22
CA LEU A 334 4.32 -22.34 5.34
C LEU A 334 3.67 -22.30 6.72
N ARG A 335 2.35 -22.10 6.75
CA ARG A 335 1.55 -21.98 7.97
C ARG A 335 0.70 -23.21 8.20
N GLY A 336 0.93 -23.93 9.29
CA GLY A 336 0.05 -25.02 9.73
C GLY A 336 -1.17 -24.45 10.46
N ILE A 337 -2.33 -24.60 9.84
CA ILE A 337 -3.61 -24.20 10.42
C ILE A 337 -4.29 -25.40 11.08
N ASN A 338 -4.73 -25.21 12.32
CA ASN A 338 -5.62 -26.13 13.00
C ASN A 338 -7.05 -25.57 12.97
N SER A 339 -7.92 -26.24 12.23
CA SER A 339 -9.34 -25.90 12.08
C SER A 339 -10.21 -27.08 12.53
N PHE A 340 -11.52 -26.87 12.65
CA PHE A 340 -12.50 -27.91 13.02
C PHE A 340 -12.79 -28.88 11.86
N ARG A 341 -11.75 -29.35 11.16
CA ARG A 341 -11.86 -30.34 10.10
C ARG A 341 -11.67 -31.75 10.67
N GLN A 342 -12.35 -32.72 10.04
CA GLN A 342 -12.27 -34.13 10.45
C GLN A 342 -10.89 -34.73 10.21
N TYR A 343 -10.25 -34.35 9.10
CA TYR A 343 -8.91 -34.81 8.75
C TYR A 343 -7.84 -34.00 9.49
N LYS A 344 -6.97 -34.73 10.16
CA LYS A 344 -5.87 -34.25 10.97
C LYS A 344 -4.60 -34.94 10.51
N TYR A 345 -3.58 -34.16 10.22
CA TYR A 345 -2.29 -34.64 9.75
C TYR A 345 -1.28 -34.65 10.88
N ASP A 346 -0.55 -35.76 10.96
CA ASP A 346 0.54 -35.93 11.91
C ASP A 346 1.78 -35.16 11.46
N MET A 347 2.63 -34.85 12.44
CA MET A 347 3.89 -34.16 12.22
C MET A 347 4.87 -34.95 11.33
N THR A 348 4.70 -36.28 11.23
CA THR A 348 5.42 -37.13 10.30
C THR A 348 5.12 -36.77 8.85
N THR A 349 3.84 -36.61 8.49
CA THR A 349 3.42 -36.23 7.13
C THR A 349 3.91 -34.83 6.78
N VAL A 350 3.87 -33.90 7.74
CA VAL A 350 4.45 -32.56 7.55
C VAL A 350 5.95 -32.64 7.29
N GLY A 351 6.68 -33.39 8.10
CA GLY A 351 8.12 -33.55 7.96
C GLY A 351 8.51 -34.25 6.65
N LYS A 352 7.71 -35.20 6.15
CA LYS A 352 7.90 -35.79 4.81
C LYS A 352 7.78 -34.75 3.70
N THR A 353 6.77 -33.88 3.76
CA THR A 353 6.61 -32.80 2.77
C THR A 353 7.81 -31.85 2.79
N LEU A 354 8.28 -31.44 3.97
CA LEU A 354 9.45 -30.58 4.11
C LEU A 354 10.73 -31.29 3.66
N GLU A 355 10.92 -32.57 3.98
CA GLU A 355 12.02 -33.38 3.45
C GLU A 355 12.02 -33.38 1.92
N GLY A 356 10.87 -33.69 1.29
CA GLY A 356 10.73 -33.71 -0.16
C GLY A 356 11.09 -32.36 -0.80
N MET A 357 10.63 -31.26 -0.21
CA MET A 357 11.00 -29.90 -0.65
C MET A 357 12.50 -29.64 -0.55
N PHE A 358 13.12 -29.91 0.60
CA PHE A 358 14.56 -29.68 0.79
C PHE A 358 15.41 -30.56 -0.12
N ARG A 359 15.01 -31.82 -0.33
CA ARG A 359 15.66 -32.72 -1.30
C ARG A 359 15.57 -32.18 -2.71
N LYS A 360 14.43 -31.59 -3.08
CA LYS A 360 14.30 -30.95 -4.38
C LYS A 360 15.22 -29.74 -4.51
N LEU A 361 15.14 -28.81 -3.57
CA LEU A 361 15.93 -27.57 -3.58
C LEU A 361 17.44 -27.87 -3.55
N ASN A 362 17.83 -28.95 -2.84
CA ASN A 362 19.20 -29.44 -2.81
C ASN A 362 19.70 -29.87 -4.19
N ASN A 363 18.86 -30.52 -4.99
CA ASN A 363 19.23 -31.06 -6.30
C ASN A 363 19.13 -30.04 -7.45
N LEU A 364 18.63 -28.83 -7.22
CA LEU A 364 18.62 -27.77 -8.24
C LEU A 364 20.06 -27.34 -8.56
N LEU A 365 20.52 -27.57 -9.79
CA LEU A 365 21.85 -27.12 -10.24
C LEU A 365 21.88 -25.63 -10.59
N GLU A 366 20.74 -25.10 -11.01
CA GLU A 366 20.54 -23.69 -11.36
C GLU A 366 19.43 -23.09 -10.49
N ARG A 367 19.46 -21.77 -10.28
CA ARG A 367 18.32 -21.08 -9.64
C ARG A 367 17.07 -21.24 -10.50
N LEU A 368 15.92 -21.12 -9.87
CA LEU A 368 14.63 -21.15 -10.56
C LEU A 368 14.53 -19.89 -11.45
N HIS A 369 14.85 -20.02 -12.74
CA HIS A 369 14.99 -18.87 -13.66
C HIS A 369 13.83 -18.71 -14.67
N GLN A 370 12.93 -19.68 -14.80
CA GLN A 370 11.91 -19.69 -15.87
C GLN A 370 10.49 -19.33 -15.45
N SER A 371 10.26 -18.91 -14.20
CA SER A 371 8.90 -18.67 -13.70
C SER A 371 8.67 -17.22 -13.30
N TYR A 372 7.40 -16.80 -13.44
CA TYR A 372 6.98 -15.41 -13.37
C TYR A 372 7.18 -14.84 -11.95
N PHE A 373 7.70 -13.61 -11.85
CA PHE A 373 7.80 -12.86 -10.58
C PHE A 373 6.56 -11.99 -10.30
N PHE A 374 5.74 -11.75 -11.31
CA PHE A 374 4.53 -10.95 -11.22
C PHE A 374 3.34 -11.79 -11.64
N TYR A 375 2.63 -12.29 -10.64
CA TYR A 375 1.46 -13.12 -10.84
C TYR A 375 0.41 -12.88 -9.76
N LEU A 376 -0.83 -13.16 -10.10
CA LEU A 376 -1.95 -13.26 -9.16
C LEU A 376 -2.44 -14.71 -9.15
N LEU A 377 -2.89 -15.17 -7.99
CA LEU A 377 -3.36 -16.53 -7.77
C LEU A 377 -4.85 -16.49 -7.40
N PRO A 378 -5.75 -16.69 -8.36
CA PRO A 378 -7.16 -16.97 -8.05
C PRO A 378 -7.34 -18.29 -7.28
N SER A 379 -6.35 -19.19 -7.34
CA SER A 379 -6.28 -20.47 -6.62
C SER A 379 -4.84 -20.99 -6.66
N LEU A 380 -4.47 -21.91 -5.76
CA LEU A 380 -3.14 -22.53 -5.73
C LEU A 380 -2.75 -23.29 -7.01
N SER A 381 -3.73 -23.72 -7.81
CA SER A 381 -3.50 -24.51 -9.03
C SER A 381 -3.58 -23.69 -10.33
N ARG A 382 -3.86 -22.38 -10.23
CA ARG A 382 -4.03 -21.49 -11.38
C ARG A 382 -3.40 -20.13 -11.11
N PHE A 383 -2.80 -19.55 -12.14
CA PHE A 383 -2.13 -18.26 -12.03
C PHE A 383 -2.56 -17.33 -13.15
N VAL A 384 -2.49 -16.02 -12.88
CA VAL A 384 -2.70 -14.95 -13.85
C VAL A 384 -1.38 -14.20 -13.96
N SER A 385 -0.74 -14.25 -15.12
CA SER A 385 0.52 -13.57 -15.36
C SER A 385 0.33 -12.08 -15.62
N ILE A 386 1.41 -11.32 -15.47
CA ILE A 386 1.49 -9.89 -15.79
C ILE A 386 0.88 -9.54 -17.17
N GLY A 387 1.12 -10.35 -18.20
CA GLY A 387 0.58 -10.09 -19.53
C GLY A 387 -0.95 -10.10 -19.62
N VAL A 388 -1.61 -10.86 -18.74
CA VAL A 388 -3.07 -11.03 -18.76
C VAL A 388 -3.78 -9.92 -17.98
N TYR A 389 -3.22 -9.47 -16.85
CA TYR A 389 -3.85 -8.42 -16.04
C TYR A 389 -3.43 -7.00 -16.44
N MET A 390 -2.27 -6.81 -17.09
CA MET A 390 -1.79 -5.49 -17.51
C MET A 390 -2.76 -4.70 -18.40
N PRO A 391 -3.52 -5.31 -19.33
CA PRO A 391 -4.54 -4.60 -20.10
C PRO A 391 -5.58 -3.88 -19.24
N ALA A 392 -6.01 -4.45 -18.11
CA ALA A 392 -6.95 -3.77 -17.20
C ALA A 392 -6.38 -2.45 -16.68
N PHE A 393 -5.12 -2.46 -16.25
CA PHE A 393 -4.40 -1.25 -15.84
C PHE A 393 -4.20 -0.27 -17.00
N GLY A 394 -3.88 -0.77 -18.19
CA GLY A 394 -3.76 0.05 -19.40
C GLY A 394 -5.07 0.80 -19.72
N PHE A 395 -6.22 0.14 -19.64
CA PHE A 395 -7.52 0.78 -19.84
C PHE A 395 -7.87 1.80 -18.74
N LEU A 396 -7.44 1.57 -17.49
CA LEU A 396 -7.61 2.55 -16.41
C LEU A 396 -6.69 3.77 -16.61
N ILE A 397 -5.44 3.58 -17.00
CA ILE A 397 -4.49 4.67 -17.32
C ILE A 397 -4.96 5.46 -18.54
N LEU A 398 -5.54 4.79 -19.54
CA LEU A 398 -6.09 5.43 -20.74
C LEU A 398 -7.18 6.45 -20.37
N VAL A 399 -7.95 6.24 -19.29
CA VAL A 399 -8.90 7.25 -18.79
C VAL A 399 -8.20 8.56 -18.43
N LEU A 400 -7.08 8.48 -17.70
CA LEU A 400 -6.29 9.64 -17.30
C LEU A 400 -5.70 10.34 -18.53
N VAL A 401 -5.13 9.57 -19.47
CA VAL A 401 -4.55 10.11 -20.72
C VAL A 401 -5.61 10.83 -21.56
N LEU A 402 -6.78 10.21 -21.78
CA LEU A 402 -7.87 10.82 -22.54
C LEU A 402 -8.39 12.11 -21.89
N LYS A 403 -8.37 12.18 -20.55
CA LYS A 403 -8.75 13.38 -19.79
C LYS A 403 -7.70 14.49 -19.92
N ILE A 404 -6.43 14.17 -19.80
CA ILE A 404 -5.32 15.13 -19.96
C ILE A 404 -5.26 15.66 -21.39
N SER A 405 -5.33 14.79 -22.40
CA SER A 405 -5.31 15.20 -23.81
C SER A 405 -6.48 16.09 -24.19
N PHE A 406 -7.66 15.87 -23.60
CA PHE A 406 -8.80 16.76 -23.77
C PHE A 406 -8.55 18.13 -23.12
N TRP A 407 -7.99 18.16 -21.91
CA TRP A 407 -7.65 19.40 -21.20
C TRP A 407 -6.62 20.24 -21.99
N VAL A 408 -5.61 19.59 -22.56
CA VAL A 408 -4.61 20.25 -23.44
C VAL A 408 -5.23 20.70 -24.77
N GLY A 409 -6.09 19.87 -25.36
CA GLY A 409 -6.76 20.17 -26.64
C GLY A 409 -7.76 21.32 -26.57
N GLU A 410 -8.54 21.43 -25.48
CA GLU A 410 -9.41 22.60 -25.25
C GLU A 410 -8.62 23.88 -24.96
N GLY A 411 -7.40 23.77 -24.42
CA GLY A 411 -6.47 24.90 -24.28
C GLY A 411 -5.95 25.45 -25.62
N GLY A 412 -6.03 24.67 -26.71
CA GLY A 412 -5.62 25.07 -28.06
C GLY A 412 -6.79 25.41 -29.01
N GLY A 413 -8.03 25.17 -28.58
CA GLY A 413 -9.22 25.15 -29.46
C GLY A 413 -10.07 26.42 -29.49
N CYS A 414 -9.62 27.54 -28.92
CA CYS A 414 -10.37 28.81 -28.96
C CYS A 414 -9.75 29.82 -29.94
N VAL A 415 -9.44 29.40 -31.17
CA VAL A 415 -9.31 30.30 -32.33
C VAL A 415 -9.72 29.55 -33.60
N ARG A 416 -11.02 29.26 -33.75
CA ARG A 416 -11.70 29.11 -35.05
C ARG A 416 -13.18 28.83 -34.81
N GLY A 417 -13.95 29.91 -34.77
CA GLY A 417 -15.38 29.84 -34.56
C GLY A 417 -16.07 31.20 -34.45
N VAL A 418 -15.52 32.27 -35.04
CA VAL A 418 -16.38 33.39 -35.46
C VAL A 418 -17.01 32.91 -36.77
N GLN A 419 -18.03 32.08 -36.64
CA GLN A 419 -19.04 31.99 -37.68
C GLN A 419 -19.83 33.29 -37.53
N THR A 420 -19.77 34.13 -38.55
CA THR A 420 -20.64 35.29 -38.70
C THR A 420 -22.08 34.84 -38.52
N CYS A 421 -22.65 35.08 -37.34
CA CYS A 421 -24.08 35.02 -37.14
C CYS A 421 -24.68 36.18 -37.93
N SER A 422 -25.08 35.89 -39.17
CA SER A 422 -26.07 36.69 -39.89
C SER A 422 -27.34 36.72 -39.03
N VAL A 423 -27.61 37.88 -38.45
CA VAL A 423 -28.86 38.20 -37.77
C VAL A 423 -30.01 37.98 -38.76
N PRO A 424 -31.10 37.26 -38.41
CA PRO A 424 -32.33 37.34 -39.18
C PRO A 424 -32.92 38.73 -38.97
N PHE A 425 -32.90 39.54 -40.01
CA PHE A 425 -33.63 40.81 -40.03
C PHE A 425 -35.14 40.51 -39.85
N PRO A 426 -35.86 41.23 -38.97
CA PRO A 426 -37.31 41.20 -38.99
C PRO A 426 -37.81 41.85 -40.29
N ASP A 427 -38.76 41.21 -40.95
CA ASP A 427 -39.39 41.70 -42.17
C ASP A 427 -39.92 43.14 -41.97
N PRO A 428 -39.50 44.11 -42.79
CA PRO A 428 -40.10 45.43 -42.77
C PRO A 428 -41.48 45.40 -43.43
N PRO A 429 -42.52 46.04 -42.84
CA PRO A 429 -43.79 46.22 -43.51
C PRO A 429 -43.64 47.14 -44.73
N HIS A 430 -44.09 46.64 -45.89
CA HIS A 430 -44.60 47.36 -47.06
C HIS A 430 -44.17 48.83 -47.26
N ALA A 431 -43.04 49.04 -47.96
CA ALA A 431 -42.78 50.28 -48.70
C ALA A 431 -42.44 50.04 -50.19
N LEU A 432 -42.16 48.79 -50.58
CA LEU A 432 -41.87 48.38 -51.96
C LEU A 432 -43.12 48.05 -52.80
N ASP A 433 -44.25 47.75 -52.14
CA ASP A 433 -45.57 47.63 -52.80
C ASP A 433 -46.18 48.99 -53.19
N LEU A 434 -45.75 50.06 -52.51
CA LEU A 434 -46.23 51.42 -52.76
C LEU A 434 -45.38 52.15 -53.83
N TRP A 435 -44.13 51.70 -54.04
CA TRP A 435 -43.28 52.19 -55.12
C TRP A 435 -43.49 51.42 -56.43
N MET A 436 -43.74 50.10 -56.38
CA MET A 436 -44.14 49.32 -57.57
C MET A 436 -45.51 49.70 -58.15
N LYS A 437 -46.37 50.40 -57.39
CA LYS A 437 -47.62 51.00 -57.90
C LYS A 437 -47.44 52.39 -58.52
N LEU A 438 -46.27 53.03 -58.38
CA LEU A 438 -46.01 54.39 -58.87
C LEU A 438 -44.99 54.47 -60.02
N SER A 439 -44.43 53.35 -60.49
CA SER A 439 -43.42 53.35 -61.57
C SER A 439 -43.71 52.42 -62.76
N LYS A 440 -44.98 52.14 -63.06
CA LYS A 440 -45.34 51.51 -64.34
C LYS A 440 -45.25 52.53 -65.49
N SER A 441 -44.32 52.23 -66.39
CA SER A 441 -44.41 52.39 -67.85
C SER A 441 -44.77 53.76 -68.43
N GLU A 442 -43.72 54.42 -68.91
CA GLU A 442 -43.56 54.98 -70.27
C GLU A 442 -44.80 55.02 -71.18
N THR A 443 -45.09 56.20 -71.72
CA THR A 443 -45.16 56.39 -73.18
C THR A 443 -44.67 57.79 -73.56
N GLY A 444 -43.75 57.85 -74.54
CA GLY A 444 -43.73 58.91 -75.56
C GLY A 444 -42.57 59.91 -75.57
N GLY A 445 -41.69 59.80 -76.58
CA GLY A 445 -41.40 60.94 -77.45
C GLY A 445 -40.03 61.63 -77.37
N ALA A 446 -39.12 61.16 -78.24
CA ALA A 446 -38.38 61.93 -79.25
C ALA A 446 -37.46 63.14 -78.90
N GLU A 447 -36.22 62.99 -79.41
CA GLU A 447 -35.33 63.98 -80.06
C GLU A 447 -34.41 64.95 -79.26
N ARG A 448 -33.10 64.76 -79.56
CA ARG A 448 -31.99 65.71 -79.86
C ARG A 448 -31.88 67.03 -79.09
N LEU A 449 -30.69 67.34 -78.58
CA LEU A 449 -29.69 68.27 -79.19
C LEU A 449 -28.52 68.57 -78.23
N TRP A 450 -27.47 69.16 -78.79
CA TRP A 450 -26.05 69.19 -78.39
C TRP A 450 -25.62 70.23 -77.32
N ASP A 451 -24.41 69.98 -76.79
CA ASP A 451 -23.27 70.87 -76.47
C ASP A 451 -23.28 71.98 -75.39
N SER A 452 -22.24 71.84 -74.53
CA SER A 452 -21.16 72.78 -74.19
C SER A 452 -21.35 74.05 -73.33
N ASP A 453 -20.26 74.29 -72.57
CA ASP A 453 -19.67 75.56 -72.12
C ASP A 453 -19.92 76.14 -70.70
N HIS A 454 -18.86 75.98 -69.88
CA HIS A 454 -17.95 77.01 -69.31
C HIS A 454 -18.34 78.03 -68.21
N VAL A 455 -17.39 78.13 -67.23
CA VAL A 455 -16.90 79.31 -66.45
C VAL A 455 -17.83 79.81 -65.31
N GLY A 456 -17.40 80.24 -64.10
CA GLY A 456 -16.14 80.51 -63.40
C GLY A 456 -16.43 81.49 -62.23
N GLY A 457 -15.55 81.63 -61.23
CA GLY A 457 -15.57 82.78 -60.29
C GLY A 457 -15.22 82.51 -58.80
N GLU A 458 -14.10 83.08 -58.35
CA GLU A 458 -13.62 83.23 -56.95
C GLU A 458 -14.36 84.35 -56.17
N VAL A 459 -14.24 84.41 -54.83
CA VAL A 459 -13.90 85.60 -53.98
C VAL A 459 -13.69 85.19 -52.49
N ARG A 460 -12.88 85.98 -51.77
CA ARG A 460 -12.16 85.78 -50.48
C ARG A 460 -12.63 86.80 -49.40
N ALA A 461 -12.76 86.43 -48.09
CA ALA A 461 -12.61 87.32 -46.89
C ALA A 461 -12.82 86.57 -45.53
N LEU A 462 -12.20 87.07 -44.42
CA LEU A 462 -12.12 86.56 -43.01
C LEU A 462 -12.60 87.67 -42.01
N PRO A 463 -12.69 87.48 -40.66
CA PRO A 463 -13.59 86.69 -39.77
C PRO A 463 -14.44 87.60 -38.79
N PRO A 464 -15.27 87.11 -37.82
CA PRO A 464 -14.85 86.63 -36.48
C PRO A 464 -15.69 85.46 -35.85
N SER A 465 -15.20 84.87 -34.77
CA SER A 465 -15.67 83.69 -33.98
C SER A 465 -16.80 83.97 -32.94
N PRO A 466 -17.31 82.99 -32.13
CA PRO A 466 -17.69 81.57 -32.32
C PRO A 466 -19.14 81.27 -31.77
N PRO A 467 -19.70 80.03 -31.86
CA PRO A 467 -19.58 79.10 -30.73
C PRO A 467 -19.54 77.58 -31.07
N ARG A 468 -18.83 76.84 -30.21
CA ARG A 468 -18.98 75.40 -29.83
C ARG A 468 -19.40 74.40 -30.92
N GLY A 469 -18.41 73.82 -31.59
CA GLY A 469 -18.57 72.56 -32.32
C GLY A 469 -18.56 71.33 -31.38
N PRO A 470 -19.24 70.24 -31.76
CA PRO A 470 -19.27 68.98 -31.03
C PRO A 470 -17.92 68.24 -31.13
N PRO A 471 -17.53 67.44 -30.12
CA PRO A 471 -16.25 66.74 -30.11
C PRO A 471 -16.20 65.60 -31.15
N SER A 472 -15.05 65.49 -31.78
CA SER A 472 -14.57 64.34 -32.57
C SER A 472 -14.76 63.01 -31.83
N PRO A 473 -15.00 61.88 -32.52
CA PRO A 473 -15.03 60.57 -31.89
C PRO A 473 -13.63 60.21 -31.40
N THR A 474 -13.40 60.47 -30.12
CA THR A 474 -12.33 59.90 -29.32
C THR A 474 -12.38 58.39 -29.48
N SER A 475 -11.25 57.79 -29.84
CA SER A 475 -11.00 56.36 -29.79
C SER A 475 -11.23 55.83 -28.37
N LEU A 476 -12.46 55.42 -28.07
CA LEU A 476 -12.78 54.59 -26.92
C LEU A 476 -12.49 53.15 -27.32
N THR A 477 -11.23 52.76 -27.22
CA THR A 477 -10.88 51.35 -27.01
C THR A 477 -11.55 50.91 -25.70
N PRO A 478 -12.47 49.93 -25.70
CA PRO A 478 -12.82 49.28 -24.45
C PRO A 478 -11.56 48.53 -24.00
N LEU A 479 -10.99 48.98 -22.88
CA LEU A 479 -10.05 48.20 -22.08
C LEU A 479 -10.80 46.97 -21.56
N PHE A 480 -10.96 45.97 -22.42
CA PHE A 480 -11.16 44.60 -21.95
C PHE A 480 -9.90 44.25 -21.15
N PRO A 481 -10.01 43.77 -19.90
CA PRO A 481 -8.87 43.11 -19.28
C PRO A 481 -8.51 41.97 -20.21
N GLN A 482 -7.32 42.03 -20.79
CA GLN A 482 -6.77 40.93 -21.55
C GLN A 482 -6.67 39.75 -20.59
N GLU A 483 -7.64 38.83 -20.64
CA GLU A 483 -7.58 37.57 -19.90
C GLU A 483 -6.32 36.85 -20.35
N SER A 484 -5.29 36.92 -19.50
CA SER A 484 -4.05 36.21 -19.66
C SER A 484 -4.38 34.73 -19.71
N ARG A 485 -4.20 34.13 -20.90
CA ARG A 485 -4.28 32.68 -21.11
C ARG A 485 -3.57 31.97 -19.95
N PRO A 486 -4.15 30.93 -19.34
CA PRO A 486 -3.43 30.15 -18.34
C PRO A 486 -2.32 29.40 -19.06
N GLY A 487 -1.15 30.03 -19.16
CA GLY A 487 0.07 29.34 -19.59
C GLY A 487 0.41 28.24 -18.59
N LEU A 488 1.23 27.29 -19.01
CA LEU A 488 1.76 26.22 -18.15
C LEU A 488 2.37 26.79 -16.83
N LEU A 489 2.87 28.02 -16.85
CA LEU A 489 3.36 28.78 -15.70
C LEU A 489 2.31 29.03 -14.60
N ALA A 490 1.02 29.11 -14.93
CA ALA A 490 -0.05 29.28 -13.94
C ALA A 490 -0.29 28.04 -13.09
N LEU A 491 0.20 26.86 -13.52
CA LEU A 491 0.15 25.61 -12.76
C LEU A 491 1.31 25.45 -11.78
N VAL A 492 2.35 26.29 -11.87
CA VAL A 492 3.54 26.16 -11.01
C VAL A 492 3.22 26.39 -9.52
N PRO A 493 2.50 27.46 -9.11
CA PRO A 493 2.16 27.66 -7.71
C PRO A 493 1.32 26.53 -7.06
N PRO A 494 0.22 26.03 -7.65
CA PRO A 494 -0.54 24.94 -7.05
C PRO A 494 0.26 23.63 -7.03
N LEU A 495 1.13 23.40 -8.01
CA LEU A 495 2.01 22.23 -8.03
C LEU A 495 3.02 22.27 -6.89
N LEU A 496 3.63 23.42 -6.62
CA LEU A 496 4.52 23.61 -5.48
C LEU A 496 3.77 23.46 -4.15
N ILE A 497 2.58 24.05 -3.99
CA ILE A 497 1.79 23.95 -2.76
C ILE A 497 1.36 22.51 -2.48
N CYS A 498 0.87 21.79 -3.49
CA CYS A 498 0.45 20.40 -3.31
C CYS A 498 1.61 19.47 -2.95
N HIS A 499 2.78 19.63 -3.59
CA HIS A 499 3.96 18.83 -3.25
C HIS A 499 4.55 19.24 -1.89
N ALA A 500 4.49 20.52 -1.51
CA ALA A 500 4.85 20.97 -0.17
C ALA A 500 3.94 20.36 0.90
N ALA A 501 2.62 20.22 0.63
CA ALA A 501 1.69 19.52 1.53
C ALA A 501 2.02 18.02 1.64
N GLY A 502 2.45 17.38 0.54
CA GLY A 502 2.94 16.00 0.58
C GLY A 502 4.24 15.82 1.37
N LEU A 503 5.21 16.72 1.18
CA LEU A 503 6.45 16.74 1.96
C LEU A 503 6.18 16.98 3.45
N ALA A 504 5.24 17.87 3.75
CA ALA A 504 4.75 18.09 5.11
C ALA A 504 4.18 16.81 5.71
N LEU A 505 3.29 16.11 4.98
CA LEU A 505 2.69 14.84 5.41
C LEU A 505 3.74 13.74 5.65
N TYR A 506 4.86 13.77 4.93
CA TYR A 506 5.95 12.80 5.07
C TYR A 506 6.88 13.09 6.27
N PHE A 507 7.34 14.34 6.44
CA PHE A 507 8.37 14.68 7.44
C PHE A 507 7.84 15.14 8.80
N LEU A 508 6.77 15.94 8.84
CA LEU A 508 6.30 16.57 10.08
C LEU A 508 5.80 15.58 11.14
N PRO A 509 5.11 14.47 10.82
CA PRO A 509 4.65 13.55 11.85
C PRO A 509 5.80 13.00 12.71
N VAL A 510 6.91 12.64 12.07
CA VAL A 510 8.08 12.05 12.72
C VAL A 510 8.92 13.10 13.46
N LEU A 511 9.09 14.28 12.87
CA LEU A 511 9.85 15.38 13.48
C LEU A 511 9.09 16.05 14.63
N GLY A 512 7.76 16.13 14.53
CA GLY A 512 6.88 16.82 15.47
C GLY A 512 6.41 15.98 16.66
N GLN A 513 6.70 14.67 16.67
CA GLN A 513 6.22 13.74 17.70
C GLN A 513 6.52 14.20 19.14
N HIS A 514 7.76 14.67 19.39
CA HIS A 514 8.21 15.08 20.74
C HIS A 514 7.54 16.38 21.20
N VAL A 515 7.17 17.24 20.25
CA VAL A 515 6.47 18.50 20.54
C VAL A 515 4.98 18.22 20.81
N ALA A 516 4.40 17.26 20.08
CA ALA A 516 3.00 16.88 20.27
C ALA A 516 2.75 16.23 21.63
N THR A 517 3.62 15.34 22.09
CA THR A 517 3.48 14.67 23.39
C THR A 517 3.71 15.59 24.59
N GLN A 518 4.42 16.70 24.40
CA GLN A 518 4.55 17.74 25.43
C GLN A 518 3.27 18.56 25.63
N HIS A 519 2.38 18.60 24.64
CA HIS A 519 1.17 19.41 24.66
C HIS A 519 -0.11 18.60 24.83
N PHE A 520 -0.11 17.32 24.45
CA PHE A 520 -1.26 16.42 24.56
C PHE A 520 -0.89 15.16 25.34
N PRO A 521 -1.76 14.67 26.25
CA PRO A 521 -1.54 13.43 26.98
C PRO A 521 -1.85 12.22 26.08
N VAL A 522 -1.02 12.02 25.05
CA VAL A 522 -1.18 11.02 24.00
C VAL A 522 0.17 10.31 23.80
N SER A 523 0.16 9.03 23.46
CA SER A 523 1.41 8.29 23.19
C SER A 523 2.13 8.84 21.95
N GLU A 524 3.45 8.64 21.83
CA GLU A 524 4.21 9.13 20.66
C GLU A 524 3.70 8.52 19.35
N SER A 525 3.31 7.24 19.35
CA SER A 525 2.75 6.55 18.18
C SER A 525 1.40 7.14 17.76
N GLU A 526 0.49 7.39 18.70
CA GLU A 526 -0.78 8.04 18.43
C GLU A 526 -0.60 9.49 17.98
N ALA A 527 0.34 10.22 18.58
CA ALA A 527 0.65 11.60 18.19
C ALA A 527 1.10 11.67 16.71
N VAL A 528 1.89 10.71 16.25
CA VAL A 528 2.32 10.62 14.84
C VAL A 528 1.11 10.36 13.93
N VAL A 529 0.22 9.42 14.29
CA VAL A 529 -0.98 9.15 13.46
C VAL A 529 -1.93 10.33 13.42
N LEU A 530 -2.17 10.99 14.57
CA LEU A 530 -3.04 12.15 14.66
C LEU A 530 -2.47 13.35 13.88
N THR A 531 -1.14 13.55 13.91
CA THR A 531 -0.50 14.60 13.12
C THR A 531 -0.57 14.31 11.61
N VAL A 532 -0.45 13.05 11.16
CA VAL A 532 -0.73 12.67 9.77
C VAL A 532 -2.15 13.08 9.37
N ILE A 533 -3.15 12.72 10.17
CA ILE A 533 -4.56 13.04 9.91
C ILE A 533 -4.75 14.57 9.88
N ALA A 534 -4.18 15.29 10.84
CA ALA A 534 -4.29 16.75 10.92
C ALA A 534 -3.70 17.44 9.68
N ILE A 535 -2.51 17.04 9.22
CA ILE A 535 -1.89 17.58 8.01
C ILE A 535 -2.72 17.23 6.77
N TYR A 536 -3.21 15.99 6.69
CA TYR A 536 -4.05 15.54 5.59
C TYR A 536 -5.33 16.38 5.47
N VAL A 537 -6.02 16.60 6.58
CA VAL A 537 -7.24 17.42 6.66
C VAL A 537 -6.94 18.90 6.39
N ALA A 538 -5.85 19.44 6.92
CA ALA A 538 -5.42 20.81 6.66
C ALA A 538 -5.13 21.04 5.16
N GLY A 539 -4.52 20.07 4.48
CA GLY A 539 -4.28 20.17 3.04
C GLY A 539 -5.56 20.15 2.21
N MET A 540 -6.63 19.50 2.67
CA MET A 540 -7.96 19.61 2.02
C MET A 540 -8.54 21.03 2.10
N ALA A 541 -8.12 21.85 3.07
CA ALA A 541 -8.57 23.23 3.24
C ALA A 541 -7.75 24.26 2.44
N LEU A 542 -6.54 23.91 1.98
CA LEU A 542 -5.66 24.80 1.18
C LEU A 542 -6.31 25.39 -0.09
N PRO A 543 -7.12 24.67 -0.89
CA PRO A 543 -7.76 25.20 -2.10
C PRO A 543 -8.55 26.50 -1.85
N HIS A 544 -9.16 26.63 -0.67
CA HIS A 544 -10.06 27.74 -0.33
C HIS A 544 -9.32 29.03 0.04
N ASN A 545 -8.12 28.90 0.62
CA ASN A 545 -7.33 30.05 1.09
C ASN A 545 -6.45 30.67 -0.01
N THR A 546 -6.11 29.89 -1.05
CA THR A 546 -5.33 30.39 -2.20
C THR A 546 -6.11 31.43 -3.02
N HIS A 547 -7.45 31.36 -3.04
CA HIS A 547 -8.33 32.36 -3.67
C HIS A 547 -8.21 33.74 -3.01
N ARG A 548 -8.08 33.80 -1.69
CA ARG A 548 -7.97 35.08 -0.94
C ARG A 548 -6.62 35.77 -1.12
N CYS A 549 -5.56 35.00 -1.34
CA CYS A 549 -4.21 35.55 -1.53
C CYS A 549 -3.98 36.16 -2.91
N ARG A 550 -4.77 35.78 -3.92
CA ARG A 550 -4.62 36.26 -5.30
C ARG A 550 -5.47 37.50 -5.63
N GLY A 551 -6.41 37.85 -4.75
CA GLY A 551 -7.20 39.09 -4.84
C GLY A 551 -6.50 40.33 -4.26
N SER A 552 -5.39 40.15 -3.52
CA SER A 552 -4.59 41.26 -3.01
C SER A 552 -3.26 41.30 -3.78
N GLY A 553 -3.13 42.27 -4.67
CA GLY A 553 -1.90 42.53 -5.41
C GLY A 553 -0.78 42.98 -4.48
N GLY A 554 -0.05 42.03 -3.89
CA GLY A 554 1.13 42.30 -3.10
C GLY A 554 2.00 41.05 -2.95
N LEU A 555 3.20 41.07 -3.56
CA LEU A 555 4.29 40.17 -3.18
C LEU A 555 4.69 40.50 -1.73
N GLY A 556 4.08 39.81 -0.78
CA GLY A 556 4.34 39.97 0.65
C GLY A 556 3.94 38.69 1.38
N VAL A 557 4.63 37.59 1.09
CA VAL A 557 4.42 36.32 1.78
C VAL A 557 5.03 36.44 3.18
N SER A 558 4.20 36.57 4.21
CA SER A 558 4.61 36.26 5.59
C SER A 558 4.18 34.83 5.93
N PRO A 559 5.12 33.91 6.23
CA PRO A 559 4.81 32.51 6.60
C PRO A 559 3.89 32.38 7.83
N ARG A 560 3.69 33.47 8.58
CA ARG A 560 2.91 33.50 9.82
C ARG A 560 1.40 33.36 9.61
N LEU A 561 0.85 33.71 8.45
CA LEU A 561 -0.60 33.65 8.22
C LEU A 561 -1.10 32.24 7.86
N CYS A 562 -0.25 31.39 7.26
CA CYS A 562 -0.58 29.98 7.01
C CYS A 562 -0.48 29.12 8.28
N TRP A 563 0.37 29.50 9.24
CA TRP A 563 0.47 28.80 10.54
C TRP A 563 -0.55 29.31 11.57
N GLY A 564 -0.89 30.59 11.56
CA GLY A 564 -1.78 31.20 12.57
C GLY A 564 -3.22 30.67 12.57
N HIS A 565 -3.73 30.19 11.43
CA HIS A 565 -5.07 29.61 11.36
C HIS A 565 -5.14 28.11 11.66
N ALA A 566 -4.01 27.41 11.71
CA ALA A 566 -3.96 26.00 12.12
C ALA A 566 -4.01 25.84 13.66
N GLY A 567 -3.65 26.87 14.43
CA GLY A 567 -3.62 26.85 15.89
C GLY A 567 -4.94 27.15 16.59
N GLY A 568 -6.02 27.48 15.86
CA GLY A 568 -7.27 28.00 16.43
C GLY A 568 -8.45 27.03 16.52
N SER A 569 -8.33 25.81 16.00
CA SER A 569 -9.43 24.82 15.96
C SER A 569 -9.02 23.49 16.58
N LEU A 570 -8.45 23.56 17.78
CA LEU A 570 -8.20 22.44 18.68
C LEU A 570 -9.11 22.59 19.90
N PRO A 571 -10.44 22.39 19.73
CA PRO A 571 -11.03 21.27 20.45
C PRO A 571 -12.22 20.66 19.69
N GLY A 572 -12.12 19.39 19.30
CA GLY A 572 -13.24 18.63 18.75
C GLY A 572 -12.91 17.78 17.53
N LEU A 573 -11.81 17.01 17.59
CA LEU A 573 -11.46 16.03 16.55
C LEU A 573 -11.89 14.60 16.95
N GLY A 574 -13.13 14.47 17.44
CA GLY A 574 -13.70 13.18 17.85
C GLY A 574 -14.78 12.64 16.92
N ASP A 575 -15.45 13.50 16.15
CA ASP A 575 -16.63 13.11 15.38
C ASP A 575 -16.44 13.34 13.88
N ALA A 576 -16.94 12.38 13.09
CA ALA A 576 -17.05 12.47 11.62
C ALA A 576 -17.65 13.80 11.13
N GLY A 577 -18.42 14.50 11.98
CA GLY A 577 -18.99 15.83 11.74
C GLY A 577 -17.97 16.93 11.40
N GLY A 578 -16.72 16.86 11.85
CA GLY A 578 -15.69 17.86 11.52
C GLY A 578 -15.30 17.85 10.03
N VAL A 579 -15.23 16.66 9.43
CA VAL A 579 -14.96 16.47 7.99
C VAL A 579 -16.16 16.93 7.16
N TRP A 580 -17.38 16.58 7.59
CA TRP A 580 -18.62 17.06 6.96
C TRP A 580 -18.82 18.57 7.07
N GLY A 581 -18.39 19.20 8.17
CA GLY A 581 -18.43 20.66 8.36
C GLY A 581 -17.43 21.44 7.51
N CYS A 582 -16.27 20.85 7.20
CA CYS A 582 -15.34 21.41 6.21
C CYS A 582 -15.88 21.22 4.78
N LEU A 583 -16.55 20.10 4.51
CA LEU A 583 -17.22 19.81 3.24
C LEU A 583 -18.42 20.70 2.95
N SER A 584 -19.27 20.98 3.94
CA SER A 584 -20.42 21.88 3.80
C SER A 584 -19.97 23.32 3.51
N ARG A 585 -18.95 23.81 4.22
CA ARG A 585 -18.32 25.12 3.95
C ARG A 585 -17.60 25.16 2.59
N SER A 586 -17.16 24.03 2.07
CA SER A 586 -16.56 23.93 0.73
C SER A 586 -17.59 23.94 -0.40
N LEU A 587 -18.81 23.47 -0.14
CA LEU A 587 -19.91 23.46 -1.11
C LEU A 587 -20.57 24.85 -1.29
N GLU A 588 -20.49 25.72 -0.29
CA GLU A 588 -21.11 27.06 -0.32
C GLU A 588 -20.29 28.13 -1.08
N GLY A 589 -19.00 27.87 -1.37
CA GLY A 589 -18.07 28.89 -1.90
C GLY A 589 -17.78 28.89 -3.41
N GLY A 590 -18.43 28.05 -4.22
CA GLY A 590 -18.09 27.84 -5.64
C GLY A 590 -18.82 28.75 -6.63
N GLY A 591 -18.30 29.97 -6.84
CA GLY A 591 -18.75 30.88 -7.89
C GLY A 591 -18.54 30.33 -9.31
N CYS A 592 -19.57 30.44 -10.14
CA CYS A 592 -19.58 30.47 -11.62
C CYS A 592 -18.88 29.36 -12.44
N LEU A 593 -19.38 28.11 -12.36
CA LEU A 593 -19.36 27.16 -13.50
C LEU A 593 -20.76 26.96 -14.08
N THR A 594 -20.93 26.96 -15.40
CA THR A 594 -22.20 26.62 -16.06
C THR A 594 -22.49 25.11 -16.01
N VAL A 595 -22.56 24.54 -14.81
CA VAL A 595 -22.89 23.14 -14.53
C VAL A 595 -24.02 23.11 -13.51
N PRO A 596 -25.12 22.36 -13.76
CA PRO A 596 -26.26 22.33 -12.84
C PRO A 596 -25.84 21.86 -11.44
N PRO A 597 -26.42 22.43 -10.37
CA PRO A 597 -25.97 22.23 -8.99
C PRO A 597 -25.90 20.75 -8.57
N ALA A 598 -26.85 19.93 -9.05
CA ALA A 598 -26.87 18.49 -8.80
C ALA A 598 -25.63 17.74 -9.31
N ARG A 599 -25.08 18.14 -10.48
CA ARG A 599 -23.87 17.51 -11.04
C ARG A 599 -22.61 17.90 -10.28
N ARG A 600 -22.57 19.11 -9.70
CA ARG A 600 -21.45 19.57 -8.87
C ARG A 600 -21.38 18.81 -7.55
N VAL A 601 -22.53 18.63 -6.87
CA VAL A 601 -22.61 17.84 -5.64
C VAL A 601 -22.19 16.39 -5.89
N LEU A 602 -22.65 15.79 -7.00
CA LEU A 602 -22.28 14.43 -7.37
C LEU A 602 -20.77 14.31 -7.68
N LEU A 603 -20.18 15.28 -8.38
CA LEU A 603 -18.73 15.29 -8.63
C LEU A 603 -17.92 15.45 -7.34
N ALA A 604 -18.35 16.35 -6.45
CA ALA A 604 -17.71 16.58 -5.16
C ALA A 604 -17.78 15.32 -4.27
N ALA A 605 -18.93 14.65 -4.22
CA ALA A 605 -19.10 13.40 -3.49
C ALA A 605 -18.18 12.29 -4.05
N LEU A 606 -18.13 12.14 -5.37
CA LEU A 606 -17.22 11.17 -6.01
C LEU A 606 -15.75 11.47 -5.74
N LEU A 607 -15.36 12.74 -5.71
CA LEU A 607 -13.98 13.15 -5.48
C LEU A 607 -13.54 12.93 -4.02
N VAL A 608 -14.47 13.08 -3.06
CA VAL A 608 -14.27 12.71 -1.65
C VAL A 608 -14.15 11.19 -1.49
N LEU A 609 -15.01 10.43 -2.17
CA LEU A 609 -14.94 8.96 -2.18
C LEU A 609 -13.63 8.46 -2.80
N ALA A 610 -13.09 9.20 -3.76
CA ALA A 610 -11.80 8.93 -4.41
C ALA A 610 -10.58 9.49 -3.64
N THR A 611 -10.76 10.03 -2.44
CA THR A 611 -9.63 10.47 -1.61
C THR A 611 -8.77 9.28 -1.19
N PRO A 612 -7.43 9.41 -1.15
CA PRO A 612 -6.54 8.34 -0.70
C PRO A 612 -6.95 7.75 0.66
N ALA A 613 -7.32 8.60 1.63
CA ALA A 613 -7.77 8.16 2.96
C ALA A 613 -9.07 7.34 2.91
N VAL A 614 -10.10 7.80 2.18
CA VAL A 614 -11.37 7.07 2.07
C VAL A 614 -11.18 5.77 1.27
N THR A 615 -10.35 5.78 0.22
CA THR A 615 -10.06 4.55 -0.53
C THR A 615 -9.35 3.50 0.32
N LEU A 616 -8.43 3.92 1.19
CA LEU A 616 -7.76 3.02 2.14
C LEU A 616 -8.74 2.47 3.17
N LEU A 617 -9.61 3.32 3.73
CA LEU A 617 -10.65 2.91 4.66
C LEU A 617 -11.63 1.90 4.02
N LEU A 618 -12.09 2.17 2.79
CA LEU A 618 -12.96 1.26 2.04
C LEU A 618 -12.26 -0.05 1.70
N ALA A 619 -10.96 -0.03 1.39
CA ALA A 619 -10.17 -1.24 1.16
C ALA A 619 -10.07 -2.11 2.43
N ILE A 620 -9.95 -1.51 3.62
CA ILE A 620 -9.98 -2.24 4.90
C ILE A 620 -11.33 -2.92 5.11
N PHE A 621 -12.44 -2.20 4.91
CA PHE A 621 -13.78 -2.80 5.01
C PHE A 621 -13.97 -3.92 3.99
N LEU A 622 -13.55 -3.70 2.73
CA LEU A 622 -13.60 -4.73 1.70
C LEU A 622 -12.78 -5.96 2.09
N GLN A 623 -11.58 -5.78 2.63
CA GLN A 623 -10.75 -6.88 3.11
C GLN A 623 -11.46 -7.67 4.22
N ARG A 624 -12.12 -6.99 5.16
CA ARG A 624 -12.88 -7.61 6.27
C ARG A 624 -14.07 -8.42 5.78
N GLU A 625 -14.82 -7.89 4.82
CA GLU A 625 -15.89 -8.62 4.13
C GLU A 625 -15.34 -9.87 3.41
N LEU A 626 -14.23 -9.73 2.69
CA LEU A 626 -13.62 -10.85 1.95
C LEU A 626 -13.03 -11.93 2.88
N VAL A 627 -12.63 -11.58 4.11
CA VAL A 627 -12.18 -12.55 5.13
C VAL A 627 -13.35 -13.15 5.91
N GLU A 628 -14.60 -12.78 5.59
CA GLU A 628 -15.83 -13.25 6.28
C GLU A 628 -15.87 -12.84 7.76
N ALA A 629 -15.21 -11.73 8.10
CA ALA A 629 -15.17 -11.13 9.43
C ALA A 629 -15.47 -9.63 9.32
N PRO A 630 -16.74 -9.25 9.02
CA PRO A 630 -17.12 -7.86 8.80
C PRO A 630 -16.87 -7.05 10.08
N ALA A 631 -16.21 -5.90 9.93
CA ALA A 631 -15.86 -5.03 11.03
C ALA A 631 -16.98 -4.01 11.27
N ALA A 632 -17.30 -3.73 12.54
CA ALA A 632 -18.15 -2.60 12.88
C ALA A 632 -17.47 -1.26 12.49
N ALA A 633 -18.22 -0.17 12.38
CA ALA A 633 -17.65 1.13 12.00
C ALA A 633 -16.52 1.61 12.94
N ALA A 634 -16.68 1.39 14.25
CA ALA A 634 -15.67 1.73 15.26
C ALA A 634 -14.40 0.87 15.12
N GLU A 635 -14.57 -0.44 14.92
CA GLU A 635 -13.46 -1.36 14.67
C GLU A 635 -12.73 -1.03 13.36
N GLY A 636 -13.48 -0.71 12.29
CA GLY A 636 -12.92 -0.28 11.01
C GLY A 636 -12.10 1.00 11.13
N TRP A 637 -12.53 1.96 11.95
CA TRP A 637 -11.76 3.16 12.27
C TRP A 637 -10.47 2.82 13.04
N GLN A 638 -10.52 1.94 14.03
CA GLN A 638 -9.32 1.49 14.76
C GLN A 638 -8.32 0.77 13.83
N LEU A 639 -8.82 -0.08 12.93
CA LEU A 639 -7.99 -0.75 11.93
C LEU A 639 -7.36 0.23 10.94
N PHE A 640 -8.07 1.31 10.59
CA PHE A 640 -7.54 2.38 9.77
C PHE A 640 -6.39 3.12 10.47
N LEU A 641 -6.56 3.49 11.75
CA LEU A 641 -5.49 4.09 12.54
C LEU A 641 -4.28 3.15 12.68
N GLY A 642 -4.54 1.87 12.95
CA GLY A 642 -3.51 0.83 13.00
C GLY A 642 -2.76 0.68 11.68
N ALA A 643 -3.45 0.65 10.55
CA ALA A 643 -2.84 0.56 9.22
C ALA A 643 -1.94 1.77 8.90
N LEU A 644 -2.34 2.98 9.32
CA LEU A 644 -1.50 4.18 9.18
C LEU A 644 -0.24 4.09 10.05
N ALA A 645 -0.39 3.69 11.31
CA ALA A 645 0.72 3.51 12.25
C ALA A 645 1.71 2.45 11.74
N GLU A 646 1.21 1.28 11.34
CA GLU A 646 2.01 0.18 10.82
C GLU A 646 2.71 0.53 9.51
N GLY A 647 2.02 1.21 8.58
CA GLY A 647 2.62 1.65 7.32
C GLY A 647 3.78 2.62 7.52
N LEU A 648 3.65 3.55 8.46
CA LEU A 648 4.73 4.44 8.90
C LEU A 648 5.87 3.69 9.58
N LEU A 649 5.54 2.78 10.50
CA LEU A 649 6.52 2.00 11.24
C LEU A 649 7.34 1.11 10.27
N GLN A 650 6.69 0.43 9.34
CA GLN A 650 7.34 -0.42 8.35
C GLN A 650 8.21 0.35 7.36
N HIS A 651 7.83 1.59 7.03
CA HIS A 651 8.71 2.46 6.24
C HIS A 651 10.04 2.69 6.96
N HIS A 652 10.01 3.00 8.25
CA HIS A 652 11.23 3.26 9.04
C HIS A 652 11.99 1.99 9.43
N LEU A 653 11.30 0.86 9.60
CA LEU A 653 11.95 -0.40 9.97
C LEU A 653 12.52 -1.16 8.77
N TYR A 654 11.78 -1.25 7.67
CA TYR A 654 12.11 -2.13 6.54
C TYR A 654 12.25 -1.39 5.20
N GLY A 655 12.02 -0.07 5.16
CA GLY A 655 12.07 0.70 3.92
C GLY A 655 10.88 0.43 2.99
N SER A 656 9.69 0.14 3.54
CA SER A 656 8.45 0.02 2.75
C SER A 656 8.15 1.32 1.99
N PHE A 657 7.70 1.21 0.73
CA PHE A 657 7.43 2.34 -0.15
C PHE A 657 5.98 2.83 -0.13
N LEU A 658 5.06 2.08 0.52
CA LEU A 658 3.63 2.41 0.50
C LEU A 658 3.35 3.81 1.07
N PHE A 659 3.86 4.10 2.27
CA PHE A 659 3.63 5.40 2.91
C PHE A 659 4.25 6.57 2.12
N PRO A 660 5.53 6.52 1.70
CA PRO A 660 6.10 7.54 0.80
C PRO A 660 5.31 7.73 -0.49
N PHE A 661 4.84 6.64 -1.11
CA PHE A 661 4.06 6.71 -2.34
C PHE A 661 2.72 7.43 -2.12
N LEU A 662 2.04 7.15 -1.01
CA LEU A 662 0.80 7.84 -0.66
C LEU A 662 1.04 9.31 -0.33
N ALA A 663 2.07 9.62 0.46
CA ALA A 663 2.35 10.98 0.94
C ALA A 663 2.93 11.91 -0.14
N LEU A 664 3.85 11.42 -0.97
CA LEU A 664 4.57 12.22 -1.97
C LEU A 664 4.00 12.08 -3.39
N GLY A 665 3.30 10.98 -3.68
CA GLY A 665 2.70 10.70 -4.98
C GLY A 665 1.19 10.93 -4.98
N ALA A 666 0.45 9.99 -4.39
CA ALA A 666 -1.00 9.93 -4.52
C ALA A 666 -1.70 11.18 -3.93
N TYR A 667 -1.31 11.63 -2.74
CA TYR A 667 -1.94 12.76 -2.06
C TYR A 667 -1.71 14.10 -2.78
N PRO A 668 -0.49 14.50 -3.17
CA PRO A 668 -0.26 15.72 -3.95
C PRO A 668 -0.96 15.70 -5.31
N CYS A 669 -0.98 14.55 -6.00
CA CYS A 669 -1.68 14.39 -7.27
C CYS A 669 -3.20 14.54 -7.10
N TRP A 670 -3.77 13.97 -6.04
CA TRP A 670 -5.18 14.13 -5.72
C TRP A 670 -5.53 15.57 -5.34
N LEU A 671 -4.70 16.25 -4.55
CA LEU A 671 -4.87 17.67 -4.23
C LEU A 671 -4.80 18.55 -5.49
N LEU A 672 -3.89 18.25 -6.42
CA LEU A 672 -3.80 18.92 -7.71
C LEU A 672 -5.07 18.72 -8.53
N LEU A 673 -5.58 17.49 -8.61
CA LEU A 673 -6.83 17.19 -9.31
C LEU A 673 -8.01 17.95 -8.68
N TRP A 674 -8.09 17.98 -7.35
CA TRP A 674 -9.08 18.73 -6.60
C TRP A 674 -9.00 20.24 -6.92
N ASN A 675 -7.80 20.81 -6.88
CA ASN A 675 -7.58 22.22 -7.20
C ASN A 675 -7.96 22.54 -8.66
N VAL A 676 -7.55 21.73 -9.63
CA VAL A 676 -7.84 21.98 -11.06
C VAL A 676 -9.33 21.87 -11.38
N LEU A 677 -10.06 20.95 -10.74
CA LEU A 677 -11.51 20.76 -10.99
C LEU A 677 -12.38 21.88 -10.39
N PHE A 678 -11.94 22.51 -9.30
CA PHE A 678 -12.70 23.58 -8.60
C PHE A 678 -12.12 24.99 -8.77
N TRP A 679 -10.98 25.16 -9.46
CA TRP A 679 -10.41 26.48 -9.83
C TRP A 679 -11.02 27.10 -11.10
N ARG A 680 -11.79 26.34 -11.87
CA ARG A 680 -12.69 26.88 -12.89
C ARG A 680 -14.08 27.00 -12.33
#